data_AF-A0A419GMM2-F1
#
_entry.id   AF-A0A419GMM2-F1
#
_cell.length_a   1.000
_cell.length_b   1.000
_cell.length_c   1.000
_cell.angle_alpha   90.00
_cell.angle_beta   90.00
_cell.angle_gamma   90.00
#
_symmetry.space_group_name_H-M   'P 1'
#
loop_
_entity.id
_entity.type
_entity.pdbx_description
1 polymer ?
#
loop_
_entity_poly.entity_id
_entity_poly.type
_entity_poly.pdbx_seq_one_letter_code
_entity_poly.pdbx_strand_id
1 'polypeptide(L)'
;MRANLPNKQYFVGKAVPNRPDVTILSWKASGNNAHLFQGHSSTLKRDVACKIIPKSNLVYGKDGGDLWQGEVQKADVLTSTTPVKFIDIQNWKDDEAGIDCIVLISEYVSGKNLKNFIAETSEAITIAFILDWLATMLNLLNEMKFRDVDHGDLHGGNILVQERPPYDLIGPRHVFRVTDFGVAEATSDRRFKDDYEQLADMLQQLLKAINYSELSQKDKYIFRMLRDRFVARHLVEIDLTRDQLARQPDGLLRALRELDSEFERTAAQETTQLVSPFDFLSCEQIGEAPALLRALFSDRFLGLQEIESQNNVVVTGPRGCGKTTVFRSQSLDQKMHVGDAVPERLRYLGVYYRCDDLYFAFPRYILPEREQALDIPLHFVTATLLAKLLDSLEAWSRKYFGEEFARIEARTTEALWGVLGIAPPPSPGYATFRAVIASLNKERLKAAERHRFANDLKRTIGRCFGPEVLIKACEVLSVNLTFVRGRPIYFFIDDYSSPKVTKDLQANLNRVFMQRASVCFFKLSTESPVSFAKHDVDGKIYVESREFVLNNLGLVYLHAEEEPKLSFIEDVFRRRLAESKPSYVAELGDLVGSSSDQNYNELARGIREGKKPSLGGKEALCSLCSGDIHYVIGLVGDMVRLNGGFRAAEGRGSEAQIPIEIQNRAIREAAGGFLKNLRGIPKCGEQLVSIVEAFGNVSNSHLKYLDSKNEEGAPPKQASRIEPYEPFKLSIKAQEYYDELLRYSVFIEDFRGKSRRGNVVPRLYLRRFLIPHFHLTFSMRDSIELEPADFEAFLLDPKAFEQKLRLRSAEDAERLEKRQNEFKNQLTLQLNDEPEQ
;
A
#
# COMPACT_ATOMS: atom_id res chain seq x y z
N MET A 1 19.75 -36.48 42.65
CA MET A 1 20.83 -36.33 43.67
C MET A 1 22.12 -36.05 42.90
N ARG A 2 22.86 -34.98 43.26
CA ARG A 2 24.13 -34.61 42.62
C ARG A 2 25.20 -35.60 43.10
N ALA A 3 25.73 -36.45 42.23
CA ALA A 3 26.72 -37.45 42.62
C ALA A 3 28.11 -36.80 42.68
N ASN A 4 28.82 -36.97 43.80
CA ASN A 4 30.27 -36.81 43.95
C ASN A 4 30.92 -35.53 43.38
N LEU A 5 30.22 -34.39 43.37
CA LEU A 5 30.79 -33.15 42.85
C LEU A 5 31.80 -32.53 43.84
N PRO A 6 33.05 -32.23 43.42
CA PRO A 6 34.03 -31.55 44.26
C PRO A 6 33.62 -30.12 44.60
N ASN A 7 34.24 -29.52 45.62
CA ASN A 7 33.97 -28.14 45.98
C ASN A 7 34.38 -27.19 44.83
N LYS A 8 33.41 -26.51 44.23
CA LYS A 8 33.64 -25.61 43.08
C LYS A 8 34.66 -24.49 43.35
N GLN A 9 34.79 -24.03 44.59
CA GLN A 9 35.74 -22.95 44.93
C GLN A 9 37.19 -23.41 44.87
N TYR A 10 37.46 -24.72 44.95
CA TYR A 10 38.81 -25.26 44.85
C TYR A 10 39.46 -24.93 43.50
N PHE A 11 38.68 -24.88 42.41
CA PHE A 11 39.19 -24.72 41.05
C PHE A 11 39.44 -23.26 40.67
N VAL A 12 38.72 -22.31 41.28
CA VAL A 12 38.78 -20.89 40.92
C VAL A 12 40.18 -20.33 41.21
N GLY A 13 40.79 -19.70 40.21
CA GLY A 13 42.15 -19.15 40.28
C GLY A 13 43.27 -20.16 40.02
N LYS A 14 42.97 -21.44 39.82
CA LYS A 14 43.98 -22.47 39.50
C LYS A 14 44.13 -22.66 37.99
N ALA A 15 45.35 -23.02 37.57
CA ALA A 15 45.62 -23.46 36.20
C ALA A 15 45.22 -24.92 35.99
N VAL A 16 44.75 -25.25 34.79
CA VAL A 16 44.42 -26.64 34.42
C VAL A 16 45.71 -27.46 34.31
N PRO A 17 45.83 -28.63 34.95
CA PRO A 17 47.01 -29.48 34.83
C PRO A 17 47.32 -29.81 33.36
N ASN A 18 48.61 -29.76 32.99
CA ASN A 18 49.12 -29.92 31.62
C ASN A 18 48.65 -28.87 30.59
N ARG A 19 47.82 -27.91 31.00
CA ARG A 19 47.44 -26.71 30.25
C ARG A 19 47.65 -25.48 31.13
N PRO A 20 48.90 -25.16 31.51
CA PRO A 20 49.21 -24.04 32.41
C PRO A 20 48.82 -22.68 31.82
N ASP A 21 48.60 -22.62 30.51
CA ASP A 21 48.05 -21.44 29.82
C ASP A 21 46.57 -21.19 30.17
N VAL A 22 45.83 -22.19 30.64
CA VAL A 22 44.40 -22.09 30.96
C VAL A 22 44.21 -21.92 32.46
N THR A 23 43.76 -20.74 32.88
CA THR A 23 43.40 -20.46 34.29
C THR A 23 41.89 -20.41 34.45
N ILE A 24 41.36 -21.11 35.45
CA ILE A 24 39.94 -21.06 35.79
C ILE A 24 39.60 -19.72 36.44
N LEU A 25 38.72 -18.94 35.82
CA LEU A 25 38.36 -17.60 36.29
C LEU A 25 37.14 -17.59 37.19
N SER A 26 36.04 -18.21 36.76
CA SER A 26 34.78 -18.14 37.49
C SER A 26 33.90 -19.36 37.25
N TRP A 27 33.13 -19.73 38.28
CA TRP A 27 32.11 -20.76 38.18
C TRP A 27 30.88 -20.24 37.41
N LYS A 28 30.33 -21.06 36.50
CA LYS A 28 29.15 -20.71 35.69
C LYS A 28 27.92 -21.53 36.06
N ALA A 29 28.06 -22.85 36.13
CA ALA A 29 26.93 -23.73 36.40
C ALA A 29 27.39 -25.06 37.02
N SER A 30 26.45 -25.78 37.63
CA SER A 30 26.64 -27.15 38.10
C SER A 30 25.51 -28.02 37.58
N GLY A 31 25.87 -29.08 36.86
CA GLY A 31 24.94 -30.14 36.47
C GLY A 31 24.82 -31.21 37.56
N ASN A 32 24.24 -32.35 37.20
CA ASN A 32 24.21 -33.51 38.10
C ASN A 32 25.58 -34.19 38.23
N ASN A 33 26.39 -34.14 37.17
CA ASN A 33 27.62 -34.93 37.04
C ASN A 33 28.88 -34.09 36.86
N ALA A 34 28.76 -32.78 36.59
CA ALA A 34 29.90 -31.90 36.30
C ALA A 34 29.70 -30.46 36.80
N HIS A 35 30.81 -29.73 36.95
CA HIS A 35 30.82 -28.27 37.09
C HIS A 35 31.31 -27.61 35.80
N LEU A 36 30.68 -26.52 35.40
CA LEU A 36 31.09 -25.70 34.27
C LEU A 36 31.72 -24.39 34.78
N PHE A 37 32.91 -24.09 34.28
CA PHE A 37 33.66 -22.87 34.58
C PHE A 37 34.00 -22.10 33.31
N GLN A 38 34.16 -20.79 33.45
CA GLN A 38 34.88 -19.96 32.49
C GLN A 38 36.36 -19.97 32.87
N GLY A 39 37.20 -20.37 31.94
CA GLY A 39 38.65 -20.22 32.01
C GLY A 39 39.17 -19.22 30.98
N HIS A 40 40.42 -18.84 31.11
CA HIS A 40 41.11 -17.97 30.15
C HIS A 40 42.40 -18.64 29.69
N SER A 41 42.58 -18.77 28.37
CA SER A 41 43.83 -19.26 27.79
C SER A 41 44.72 -18.06 27.45
N SER A 42 45.84 -17.91 28.15
CA SER A 42 46.84 -16.86 27.87
C SER A 42 47.49 -17.05 26.50
N THR A 43 47.62 -18.30 26.03
CA THR A 43 48.18 -18.63 24.71
C THR A 43 47.23 -18.24 23.58
N LEU A 44 45.95 -18.60 23.68
CA LEU A 44 44.94 -18.26 22.67
C LEU A 44 44.38 -16.84 22.82
N LYS A 45 44.71 -16.16 23.92
CA LYS A 45 44.20 -14.83 24.30
C LYS A 45 42.68 -14.74 24.24
N ARG A 46 41.99 -15.80 24.66
CA ARG A 46 40.53 -15.90 24.66
C ARG A 46 40.03 -16.75 25.81
N ASP A 47 38.76 -16.57 26.13
CA ASP A 47 38.08 -17.38 27.13
C ASP A 47 37.72 -18.76 26.58
N VAL A 48 37.75 -19.76 27.47
CA VAL A 48 37.39 -21.15 27.21
C VAL A 48 36.39 -21.63 28.25
N ALA A 49 35.54 -22.58 27.88
CA ALA A 49 34.66 -23.25 28.81
C ALA A 49 35.36 -24.51 29.34
N CYS A 50 35.41 -24.69 30.64
CA CYS A 50 36.01 -25.85 31.29
C CYS A 50 34.94 -26.65 32.03
N LYS A 51 34.53 -27.79 31.46
CA LYS A 51 33.59 -28.73 32.09
C LYS A 51 34.41 -29.76 32.88
N ILE A 52 34.34 -29.67 34.21
CA ILE A 52 35.08 -30.53 35.14
C ILE A 52 34.16 -31.63 35.64
N ILE A 53 34.51 -32.87 35.32
CA ILE A 53 33.71 -34.07 35.56
C ILE A 53 34.50 -34.99 36.49
N PRO A 54 34.02 -35.32 37.70
CA PRO A 54 34.66 -36.30 38.57
C PRO A 54 34.71 -37.67 37.90
N LYS A 55 35.85 -38.36 37.96
CA LYS A 55 35.97 -39.69 37.33
C LYS A 55 35.01 -40.71 37.92
N SER A 56 34.64 -40.55 39.19
CA SER A 56 33.60 -41.34 39.86
C SER A 56 32.22 -41.19 39.24
N ASN A 57 31.99 -40.15 38.43
CA ASN A 57 30.73 -39.88 37.73
C ASN A 57 30.76 -40.34 36.27
N LEU A 58 31.88 -40.88 35.78
CA LEU A 58 31.99 -41.39 34.42
C LEU A 58 31.50 -42.83 34.35
N VAL A 59 30.76 -43.14 33.28
CA VAL A 59 30.24 -44.47 33.00
C VAL A 59 31.12 -45.11 31.93
N TYR A 60 31.54 -46.37 32.15
CA TYR A 60 32.35 -47.14 31.22
C TYR A 60 31.48 -48.17 30.49
N GLY A 61 31.75 -48.38 29.20
CA GLY A 61 31.05 -49.37 28.37
C GLY A 61 31.40 -50.80 28.75
N LYS A 62 30.63 -51.78 28.23
CA LYS A 62 30.84 -53.23 28.49
C LYS A 62 32.24 -53.73 28.10
N ASP A 63 32.90 -53.05 27.17
CA ASP A 63 34.24 -53.37 26.67
C ASP A 63 35.35 -52.55 27.36
N GLY A 64 35.03 -51.81 28.43
CA GLY A 64 35.97 -50.94 29.14
C GLY A 64 36.25 -49.59 28.47
N GLY A 65 35.57 -49.28 27.36
CA GLY A 65 35.68 -47.99 26.66
C GLY A 65 35.00 -46.84 27.40
N ASP A 66 35.60 -45.65 27.30
CA ASP A 66 35.10 -44.39 27.87
C ASP A 66 33.86 -43.89 27.11
N LEU A 67 32.64 -44.16 27.61
CA LEU A 67 31.40 -43.73 26.93
C LEU A 67 31.32 -42.20 26.78
N TRP A 68 31.89 -41.43 27.71
CA TRP A 68 31.91 -39.96 27.68
C TRP A 68 32.74 -39.38 26.53
N GLN A 69 33.68 -40.14 25.95
CA GLN A 69 34.41 -39.70 24.75
C GLN A 69 33.48 -39.59 23.53
N GLY A 70 32.35 -40.32 23.53
CA GLY A 70 31.32 -40.21 22.50
C GLY A 70 30.68 -38.82 22.41
N GLU A 71 30.55 -38.08 23.53
CA GLU A 71 30.03 -36.70 23.54
C GLU A 71 30.96 -35.76 22.73
N VAL A 72 32.28 -35.91 22.92
CA VAL A 72 33.27 -35.12 22.19
C VAL A 72 33.31 -35.50 20.71
N GLN A 73 33.33 -36.80 20.42
CA GLN A 73 33.40 -37.30 19.04
C GLN A 73 32.18 -36.88 18.21
N LYS A 74 30.97 -36.92 18.78
CA LYS A 74 29.74 -36.49 18.09
C LYS A 74 29.80 -35.02 17.67
N ALA A 75 30.24 -34.14 18.57
CA ALA A 75 30.37 -32.73 18.26
C ALA A 75 31.46 -32.47 17.21
N ASP A 76 32.61 -33.15 17.28
CA ASP A 76 33.75 -32.92 16.39
C ASP A 76 33.58 -33.47 14.96
N VAL A 77 32.76 -34.50 14.76
CA VAL A 77 32.45 -35.05 13.42
C VAL A 77 31.64 -34.08 12.56
N LEU A 78 30.91 -33.15 13.18
CA LEU A 78 30.15 -32.12 12.49
C LEU A 78 31.10 -31.01 11.99
N THR A 79 30.80 -30.40 10.84
CA THR A 79 31.57 -29.32 10.22
C THR A 79 30.93 -27.94 10.39
N SER A 80 29.63 -27.87 10.69
CA SER A 80 28.99 -26.61 11.06
C SER A 80 29.65 -25.95 12.27
N THR A 81 29.58 -24.62 12.34
CA THR A 81 29.97 -23.84 13.51
C THR A 81 28.89 -23.84 14.60
N THR A 82 27.68 -24.35 14.31
CA THR A 82 26.57 -24.43 15.26
C THR A 82 26.94 -25.26 16.49
N PRO A 83 27.51 -26.48 16.40
CA PRO A 83 28.00 -27.20 17.57
C PRO A 83 29.23 -26.52 18.19
N VAL A 84 29.26 -26.45 19.52
CA VAL A 84 30.43 -26.01 20.28
C VAL A 84 31.49 -27.11 20.23
N LYS A 85 32.66 -26.80 19.68
CA LYS A 85 33.77 -27.76 19.52
C LYS A 85 34.63 -27.83 20.76
N PHE A 86 35.17 -29.02 21.01
CA PHE A 86 36.16 -29.21 22.06
C PHE A 86 37.55 -28.83 21.54
N ILE A 87 38.32 -28.17 22.40
CA ILE A 87 39.68 -27.73 22.13
C ILE A 87 40.65 -28.78 22.66
N ASP A 88 40.37 -29.34 23.84
CA ASP A 88 41.29 -30.23 24.54
C ASP A 88 40.60 -31.01 25.67
N ILE A 89 41.24 -32.09 26.12
CA ILE A 89 40.79 -32.95 27.22
C ILE A 89 41.96 -33.16 28.17
N GLN A 90 41.77 -32.85 29.46
CA GLN A 90 42.82 -32.95 30.47
C GLN A 90 42.38 -33.77 31.70
N ASN A 91 43.36 -34.33 32.41
CA ASN A 91 43.15 -34.96 33.70
C ASN A 91 43.52 -33.99 34.82
N TRP A 92 42.65 -33.81 35.80
CA TRP A 92 42.91 -33.03 37.00
C TRP A 92 42.92 -33.93 38.22
N LYS A 93 44.13 -34.21 38.74
CA LYS A 93 44.33 -35.06 39.92
C LYS A 93 45.09 -34.30 41.01
N ASP A 94 44.54 -34.30 42.23
CA ASP A 94 45.15 -33.77 43.45
C ASP A 94 44.73 -34.69 44.61
N ASP A 95 45.64 -35.58 45.02
CA ASP A 95 45.39 -36.60 46.04
C ASP A 95 45.18 -35.99 47.45
N GLU A 96 45.81 -34.85 47.75
CA GLU A 96 45.66 -34.17 49.06
C GLU A 96 44.28 -33.51 49.20
N ALA A 97 43.75 -32.98 48.10
CA ALA A 97 42.42 -32.36 48.05
C ALA A 97 41.30 -33.33 47.64
N GLY A 98 41.60 -34.61 47.40
CA GLY A 98 40.63 -35.62 46.98
C GLY A 98 40.02 -35.36 45.61
N ILE A 99 40.76 -34.73 44.69
CA ILE A 99 40.29 -34.39 43.34
C ILE A 99 40.81 -35.42 42.34
N ASP A 100 39.91 -36.08 41.63
CA ASP A 100 40.23 -36.88 40.43
C ASP A 100 39.13 -36.64 39.39
N CYS A 101 39.41 -35.78 38.43
CA CYS A 101 38.46 -35.26 37.45
C CYS A 101 39.03 -35.30 36.03
N ILE A 102 38.13 -35.34 35.05
CA ILE A 102 38.39 -35.01 33.65
C ILE A 102 37.93 -33.58 33.40
N VAL A 103 38.70 -32.84 32.61
CA VAL A 103 38.41 -31.47 32.20
C VAL A 103 38.23 -31.46 30.70
N LEU A 104 37.01 -31.20 30.24
CA LEU A 104 36.75 -30.93 28.84
C LEU A 104 36.85 -29.42 28.61
N ILE A 105 37.75 -29.02 27.72
CA ILE A 105 37.98 -27.62 27.37
C ILE A 105 37.32 -27.38 26.01
N SER A 106 36.39 -26.44 25.93
CA SER A 106 35.69 -26.07 24.70
C SER A 106 35.68 -24.55 24.47
N GLU A 107 35.21 -24.11 23.31
CA GLU A 107 35.01 -22.69 23.04
C GLU A 107 34.03 -22.07 24.06
N TYR A 108 34.42 -20.95 24.67
CA TYR A 108 33.50 -20.19 25.52
C TYR A 108 32.57 -19.35 24.66
N VAL A 109 31.28 -19.72 24.66
CA VAL A 109 30.24 -18.95 23.98
C VAL A 109 29.62 -17.96 24.97
N SER A 110 29.81 -16.67 24.73
CA SER A 110 29.22 -15.60 25.53
C SER A 110 27.73 -15.44 25.24
N GLY A 111 26.86 -15.88 26.16
CA GLY A 111 25.42 -15.76 26.00
C GLY A 111 24.61 -16.46 27.08
N LYS A 112 23.29 -16.38 26.99
CA LYS A 112 22.36 -17.15 27.83
C LYS A 112 21.92 -18.42 27.09
N ASN A 113 21.59 -19.49 27.80
CA ASN A 113 20.87 -20.58 27.16
C ASN A 113 19.44 -20.15 26.76
N LEU A 114 18.87 -20.80 25.76
CA LEU A 114 17.57 -20.46 25.18
C LEU A 114 16.45 -20.47 26.24
N LYS A 115 16.51 -21.41 27.19
CA LYS A 115 15.55 -21.50 28.30
C LYS A 115 15.55 -20.22 29.14
N ASN A 116 16.71 -19.73 29.54
CA ASN A 116 16.85 -18.50 30.31
C ASN A 116 16.55 -17.27 29.45
N PHE A 117 16.89 -17.30 28.16
CA PHE A 117 16.56 -16.23 27.22
C PHE A 117 15.05 -16.02 27.09
N ILE A 118 14.27 -17.11 26.96
CA ILE A 118 12.80 -17.06 26.92
C ILE A 118 12.23 -16.47 28.21
N ALA A 119 12.77 -16.84 29.37
CA ALA A 119 12.26 -16.39 30.65
C ALA A 119 12.60 -14.91 30.96
N GLU A 120 13.80 -14.46 30.60
CA GLU A 120 14.32 -13.16 31.00
C GLU A 120 14.21 -12.09 29.91
N THR A 121 13.95 -12.48 28.65
CA THR A 121 14.00 -11.57 27.49
C THR A 121 12.94 -11.94 26.46
N SER A 122 11.73 -12.26 26.93
CA SER A 122 10.60 -12.68 26.08
C SER A 122 10.20 -11.64 25.03
N GLU A 123 10.33 -10.36 25.35
CA GLU A 123 10.03 -9.22 24.47
C GLU A 123 10.94 -9.13 23.24
N ALA A 124 12.11 -9.77 23.25
CA ALA A 124 13.02 -9.84 22.10
C ALA A 124 12.67 -10.98 21.13
N ILE A 125 11.76 -11.89 21.52
CA ILE A 125 11.33 -13.02 20.69
C ILE A 125 10.30 -12.50 19.69
N THR A 126 10.65 -12.58 18.41
CA THR A 126 9.79 -12.20 17.28
C THR A 126 9.61 -13.39 16.34
N ILE A 127 8.67 -13.33 15.39
CA ILE A 127 8.55 -14.36 14.35
C ILE A 127 9.86 -14.52 13.58
N ALA A 128 10.57 -13.43 13.27
CA ALA A 128 11.88 -13.47 12.62
C ALA A 128 12.92 -14.24 13.45
N PHE A 129 12.99 -14.00 14.76
CA PHE A 129 13.87 -14.76 15.66
C PHE A 129 13.56 -16.27 15.65
N ILE A 130 12.27 -16.63 15.65
CA ILE A 130 11.83 -18.03 15.62
C ILE A 130 12.21 -18.69 14.29
N LEU A 131 12.02 -17.99 13.17
CA LEU A 131 12.41 -18.49 11.85
C LEU A 131 13.93 -18.70 11.75
N ASP A 132 14.74 -17.74 12.21
CA ASP A 132 16.21 -17.85 12.22
C ASP A 132 16.69 -19.00 13.10
N TRP A 133 16.11 -19.15 14.30
CA TRP A 133 16.40 -20.25 15.20
C TRP A 133 16.04 -21.60 14.58
N LEU A 134 14.82 -21.74 14.06
CA LEU A 134 14.34 -22.99 13.49
C LEU A 134 15.15 -23.38 12.26
N ALA A 135 15.49 -22.42 11.39
CA ALA A 135 16.37 -22.65 10.25
C ALA A 135 17.77 -23.13 10.70
N THR A 136 18.33 -22.53 11.75
CA THR A 136 19.63 -22.95 12.29
C THR A 136 19.59 -24.38 12.83
N MET A 137 18.54 -24.73 13.58
CA MET A 137 18.38 -26.08 14.15
C MET A 137 18.10 -27.14 13.08
N LEU A 138 17.26 -26.85 12.09
CA LEU A 138 17.01 -27.77 10.98
C LEU A 138 18.26 -27.98 10.13
N ASN A 139 19.09 -26.95 9.94
CA ASN A 139 20.36 -27.09 9.24
C ASN A 139 21.34 -27.99 10.00
N LEU A 140 21.38 -27.87 11.33
CA LEU A 140 22.16 -28.77 12.19
C LEU A 140 21.63 -30.22 12.12
N LEU A 141 20.32 -30.42 12.23
CA LEU A 141 19.69 -31.76 12.11
C LEU A 141 19.96 -32.40 10.75
N ASN A 142 19.99 -31.60 9.68
CA ASN A 142 20.35 -32.07 8.35
C ASN A 142 21.78 -32.63 8.33
N GLU A 143 22.74 -31.87 8.86
CA GLU A 143 24.14 -32.32 8.94
C GLU A 143 24.30 -33.56 9.82
N MET A 144 23.65 -33.58 10.98
CA MET A 144 23.59 -34.70 11.90
C MET A 144 23.09 -35.98 11.21
N LYS A 145 22.00 -35.88 10.46
CA LYS A 145 21.47 -36.98 9.63
C LYS A 145 22.45 -37.44 8.56
N PHE A 146 23.16 -36.54 7.88
CA PHE A 146 24.17 -36.91 6.88
C PHE A 146 25.40 -37.60 7.48
N ARG A 147 25.72 -37.30 8.74
CA ARG A 147 26.88 -37.83 9.47
C ARG A 147 26.54 -39.02 10.37
N ASP A 148 25.27 -39.45 10.39
CA ASP A 148 24.75 -40.52 11.27
C ASP A 148 25.05 -40.24 12.76
N VAL A 149 24.83 -38.99 13.18
CA VAL A 149 25.04 -38.52 14.55
C VAL A 149 23.75 -37.90 15.08
N ASP A 150 23.30 -38.34 16.25
CA ASP A 150 22.23 -37.68 17.00
C ASP A 150 22.77 -36.89 18.20
N HIS A 151 22.08 -35.82 18.58
CA HIS A 151 22.41 -35.08 19.80
C HIS A 151 22.04 -35.88 21.04
N GLY A 152 20.83 -36.45 21.10
CA GLY A 152 20.41 -37.37 22.17
C GLY A 152 20.13 -36.74 23.54
N ASP A 153 20.18 -35.41 23.64
CA ASP A 153 19.75 -34.62 24.81
C ASP A 153 19.47 -33.16 24.39
N LEU A 154 18.87 -32.97 23.21
CA LEU A 154 18.61 -31.63 22.71
C LEU A 154 17.52 -30.96 23.56
N HIS A 155 17.82 -29.82 24.18
CA HIS A 155 16.82 -29.00 24.89
C HIS A 155 17.29 -27.55 25.03
N GLY A 156 16.39 -26.64 25.40
CA GLY A 156 16.69 -25.19 25.48
C GLY A 156 17.77 -24.79 26.49
N GLY A 157 18.27 -25.72 27.32
CA GLY A 157 19.42 -25.49 28.20
C GLY A 157 20.76 -25.71 27.49
N ASN A 158 20.76 -26.51 26.43
CA ASN A 158 21.92 -26.90 25.62
C ASN A 158 22.05 -26.07 24.33
N ILE A 159 21.13 -25.13 24.11
CA ILE A 159 21.22 -24.12 23.05
C ILE A 159 21.60 -22.80 23.68
N LEU A 160 22.79 -22.31 23.36
CA LEU A 160 23.29 -20.99 23.75
C LEU A 160 22.89 -19.96 22.70
N VAL A 161 22.32 -18.85 23.15
CA VAL A 161 22.00 -17.69 22.34
C VAL A 161 23.14 -16.69 22.49
N GLN A 162 24.09 -16.71 21.55
CA GLN A 162 25.27 -15.87 21.55
C GLN A 162 24.93 -14.50 20.99
N GLU A 163 25.16 -13.43 21.75
CA GLU A 163 25.10 -12.08 21.21
C GLU A 163 26.33 -11.80 20.36
N ARG A 164 26.09 -11.18 19.21
CA ARG A 164 27.11 -10.81 18.26
C ARG A 164 28.09 -9.80 18.87
N PRO A 165 29.41 -10.03 18.75
CA PRO A 165 30.38 -9.09 19.25
C PRO A 165 30.29 -7.73 18.53
N PRO A 166 30.56 -6.60 19.20
CA PRO A 166 30.41 -5.26 18.64
C PRO A 166 31.34 -4.94 17.46
N TYR A 167 32.40 -5.75 17.25
CA TYR A 167 33.33 -5.61 16.12
C TYR A 167 32.89 -6.37 14.87
N ASP A 168 31.87 -7.22 14.96
CA ASP A 168 31.36 -8.00 13.85
C ASP A 168 30.16 -7.27 13.23
N LEU A 169 30.33 -6.72 12.01
CA LEU A 169 29.42 -5.74 11.39
C LEU A 169 28.41 -6.32 10.37
N ILE A 170 28.67 -7.49 9.76
CA ILE A 170 27.81 -8.19 8.76
C ILE A 170 27.25 -9.57 9.23
N GLY A 171 25.95 -9.73 9.52
CA GLY A 171 25.39 -11.01 10.02
C GLY A 171 24.31 -10.88 11.11
N PRO A 172 23.59 -11.97 11.46
CA PRO A 172 22.52 -11.95 12.45
C PRO A 172 23.08 -11.67 13.85
N ARG A 173 22.37 -10.84 14.64
CA ARG A 173 22.81 -10.43 15.99
C ARG A 173 22.90 -11.59 16.99
N HIS A 174 22.08 -12.62 16.82
CA HIS A 174 22.14 -13.79 17.69
C HIS A 174 22.56 -14.99 16.87
N VAL A 175 23.57 -15.70 17.35
CA VAL A 175 24.04 -16.96 16.80
C VAL A 175 23.65 -18.05 17.77
N PHE A 176 22.99 -19.09 17.27
CA PHE A 176 22.61 -20.23 18.11
C PHE A 176 23.76 -21.23 18.10
N ARG A 177 24.29 -21.56 19.28
CA ARG A 177 25.35 -22.54 19.47
C ARG A 177 24.82 -23.72 20.29
N VAL A 178 25.08 -24.94 19.87
CA VAL A 178 24.56 -26.16 20.51
C VAL A 178 25.70 -26.87 21.25
N THR A 179 25.50 -27.19 22.51
CA THR A 179 26.50 -27.80 23.41
C THR A 179 25.96 -29.09 24.05
N ASP A 180 26.83 -29.83 24.74
CA ASP A 180 26.45 -30.98 25.58
C ASP A 180 25.71 -32.10 24.82
N PHE A 181 26.37 -32.66 23.80
CA PHE A 181 25.84 -33.81 23.05
C PHE A 181 25.77 -35.05 23.96
N GLY A 182 24.58 -35.62 24.14
CA GLY A 182 24.35 -36.77 25.00
C GLY A 182 24.92 -38.08 24.41
N VAL A 183 25.28 -39.02 25.28
CA VAL A 183 25.70 -40.38 24.92
C VAL A 183 24.54 -41.35 25.19
N ALA A 184 24.02 -41.96 24.13
CA ALA A 184 22.84 -42.81 24.22
C ALA A 184 23.04 -44.14 24.96
N GLU A 185 24.27 -44.50 25.31
CA GLU A 185 24.57 -45.80 25.94
C GLU A 185 24.87 -45.70 27.45
N ALA A 186 24.93 -44.49 28.02
CA ALA A 186 25.39 -44.26 29.41
C ALA A 186 24.27 -44.19 30.46
N THR A 187 22.99 -44.28 30.07
CA THR A 187 21.86 -44.26 31.01
C THR A 187 20.84 -45.34 30.68
N SER A 188 20.51 -46.21 31.63
CA SER A 188 19.54 -47.30 31.52
C SER A 188 18.07 -46.86 31.40
N ASP A 189 17.80 -45.59 31.08
CA ASP A 189 16.45 -45.03 30.99
C ASP A 189 16.03 -44.97 29.52
N ARG A 190 14.94 -45.65 29.17
CA ARG A 190 14.42 -45.84 27.80
C ARG A 190 13.88 -44.57 27.13
N ARG A 191 14.20 -43.38 27.63
CA ARG A 191 13.74 -42.10 27.09
C ARG A 191 14.92 -41.32 26.53
N PHE A 192 15.52 -41.80 25.45
CA PHE A 192 16.11 -40.86 24.50
C PHE A 192 14.96 -39.99 24.00
N LYS A 193 15.02 -38.70 24.34
CA LYS A 193 14.06 -37.75 23.80
C LYS A 193 14.51 -37.48 22.38
N ASP A 194 13.66 -37.87 21.45
CA ASP A 194 13.84 -37.64 20.02
C ASP A 194 14.18 -36.16 19.76
N ASP A 195 15.27 -35.90 19.04
CA ASP A 195 15.74 -34.54 18.78
C ASP A 195 14.68 -33.70 18.03
N TYR A 196 13.83 -34.32 17.21
CA TYR A 196 12.73 -33.63 16.53
C TYR A 196 11.56 -33.31 17.45
N GLU A 197 11.21 -34.22 18.38
CA GLU A 197 10.19 -33.95 19.40
C GLU A 197 10.63 -32.80 20.32
N GLN A 198 11.92 -32.80 20.69
CA GLN A 198 12.50 -31.73 21.49
C GLN A 198 12.54 -30.39 20.73
N LEU A 199 12.83 -30.43 19.43
CA LEU A 199 12.73 -29.26 18.58
C LEU A 199 11.29 -28.72 18.53
N ALA A 200 10.29 -29.59 18.42
CA ALA A 200 8.87 -29.20 18.46
C ALA A 200 8.48 -28.56 19.80
N ASP A 201 8.94 -29.12 20.92
CA ASP A 201 8.70 -28.60 22.27
C ASP A 201 9.31 -27.20 22.46
N MET A 202 10.53 -26.98 21.98
CA MET A 202 11.19 -25.68 22.02
C MET A 202 10.49 -24.67 21.10
N LEU A 203 10.08 -25.08 19.89
CA LEU A 203 9.32 -24.22 18.98
C LEU A 203 7.99 -23.80 19.61
N GLN A 204 7.30 -24.72 20.31
CA GLN A 204 6.07 -24.42 21.02
C GLN A 204 6.30 -23.40 22.16
N GLN A 205 7.39 -23.53 22.92
CA GLN A 205 7.74 -22.57 23.98
C GLN A 205 8.02 -21.17 23.42
N LEU A 206 8.72 -21.09 22.28
CA LEU A 206 8.99 -19.83 21.61
C LEU A 206 7.71 -19.18 21.08
N LEU A 207 6.82 -19.95 20.45
CA LEU A 207 5.52 -19.43 19.98
C LEU A 207 4.65 -18.93 21.14
N LYS A 208 4.70 -19.57 22.32
CA LYS A 208 3.98 -19.11 23.52
C LYS A 208 4.45 -17.75 24.04
N ALA A 209 5.69 -17.33 23.74
CA ALA A 209 6.22 -16.02 24.13
C ALA A 209 5.71 -14.87 23.23
N ILE A 210 5.08 -15.18 22.09
CA ILE A 210 4.61 -14.17 21.13
C ILE A 210 3.21 -13.66 21.49
N ASN A 211 3.04 -12.34 21.54
CA ASN A 211 1.72 -11.73 21.61
C ASN A 211 1.02 -11.76 20.24
N TYR A 212 0.17 -12.76 20.00
CA TYR A 212 -0.54 -12.95 18.73
C TYR A 212 -1.40 -11.73 18.30
N SER A 213 -1.91 -10.95 19.25
CA SER A 213 -2.80 -9.81 18.94
C SER A 213 -2.06 -8.67 18.23
N GLU A 214 -0.78 -8.47 18.56
CA GLU A 214 0.09 -7.40 18.06
C GLU A 214 0.76 -7.73 16.72
N LEU A 215 0.62 -8.98 16.25
CA LEU A 215 1.23 -9.43 15.00
C LEU A 215 0.53 -8.85 13.75
N SER A 216 1.32 -8.65 12.69
CA SER A 216 0.83 -8.36 11.33
C SER A 216 0.01 -9.55 10.77
N GLN A 217 -0.77 -9.35 9.71
CA GLN A 217 -1.54 -10.45 9.09
C GLN A 217 -0.64 -11.56 8.56
N LYS A 218 0.49 -11.18 7.97
CA LYS A 218 1.53 -12.10 7.49
C LYS A 218 2.15 -12.88 8.64
N ASP A 219 2.54 -12.21 9.71
CA ASP A 219 3.09 -12.87 10.90
C ASP A 219 2.07 -13.79 11.57
N LYS A 220 0.78 -13.43 11.58
CA LYS A 220 -0.31 -14.29 12.04
C LYS A 220 -0.43 -15.55 11.19
N TYR A 221 -0.29 -15.43 9.87
CA TYR A 221 -0.26 -16.58 8.97
C TYR A 221 0.93 -17.48 9.28
N ILE A 222 2.15 -16.92 9.33
CA ILE A 222 3.38 -17.67 9.61
C ILE A 222 3.29 -18.36 10.98
N PHE A 223 2.83 -17.65 12.00
CA PHE A 223 2.59 -18.20 13.34
C PHE A 223 1.68 -19.43 13.29
N ARG A 224 0.56 -19.36 12.55
CA ARG A 224 -0.34 -20.50 12.37
C ARG A 224 0.34 -21.65 11.64
N MET A 225 1.13 -21.38 10.60
CA MET A 225 1.86 -22.44 9.88
C MET A 225 2.91 -23.14 10.76
N LEU A 226 3.67 -22.37 11.54
CA LEU A 226 4.62 -22.95 12.49
C LEU A 226 3.91 -23.81 13.56
N ARG A 227 2.76 -23.35 14.08
CA ARG A 227 1.99 -24.10 15.07
C ARG A 227 1.31 -25.35 14.47
N ASP A 228 0.55 -25.18 13.39
CA ASP A 228 -0.37 -26.19 12.87
C ASP A 228 0.32 -27.19 11.94
N ARG A 229 1.40 -26.78 11.26
CA ARG A 229 2.16 -27.66 10.37
C ARG A 229 3.46 -28.15 11.01
N PHE A 230 4.32 -27.26 11.51
CA PHE A 230 5.63 -27.69 12.03
C PHE A 230 5.50 -28.40 13.38
N VAL A 231 4.93 -27.73 14.40
CA VAL A 231 4.79 -28.32 15.76
C VAL A 231 3.81 -29.49 15.76
N ALA A 232 2.62 -29.32 15.20
CA ALA A 232 1.57 -30.34 15.31
C ALA A 232 1.73 -31.53 14.36
N ARG A 233 2.59 -31.42 13.33
CA ARG A 233 2.70 -32.45 12.28
C ARG A 233 4.15 -32.76 11.90
N HIS A 234 4.83 -31.88 11.18
CA HIS A 234 6.08 -32.20 10.48
C HIS A 234 7.23 -32.66 11.38
N LEU A 235 7.34 -32.10 12.60
CA LEU A 235 8.39 -32.46 13.55
C LEU A 235 8.05 -33.69 14.40
N VAL A 236 6.76 -34.05 14.51
CA VAL A 236 6.30 -35.12 15.41
C VAL A 236 5.99 -36.40 14.65
N GLU A 237 5.44 -36.31 13.43
CA GLU A 237 5.14 -37.46 12.57
C GLU A 237 6.42 -38.16 12.11
N ILE A 238 6.37 -39.49 11.99
CA ILE A 238 7.48 -40.37 11.59
C ILE A 238 7.18 -41.01 10.23
N ASP A 239 5.90 -41.20 9.91
CA ASP A 239 5.46 -41.88 8.71
C ASP A 239 5.47 -40.94 7.49
N LEU A 240 6.45 -41.14 6.60
CA LEU A 240 6.60 -40.39 5.34
C LEU A 240 5.42 -40.53 4.38
N THR A 241 4.57 -41.56 4.56
CA THR A 241 3.35 -41.71 3.75
C THR A 241 2.21 -40.82 4.25
N ARG A 242 2.20 -40.48 5.54
CA ARG A 242 1.24 -39.54 6.15
C ARG A 242 1.66 -38.10 6.00
N ASP A 243 2.95 -37.85 5.96
CA ASP A 243 3.52 -36.53 5.72
C ASP A 243 4.87 -36.64 5.02
N GLN A 244 4.92 -36.18 3.77
CA GLN A 244 6.14 -36.24 2.95
C GLN A 244 7.30 -35.42 3.54
N LEU A 245 7.02 -34.48 4.44
CA LEU A 245 8.02 -33.67 5.13
C LEU A 245 8.34 -34.18 6.55
N ALA A 246 7.74 -35.29 6.99
CA ALA A 246 7.94 -35.87 8.31
C ALA A 246 9.43 -36.06 8.61
N ARG A 247 9.94 -35.25 9.54
CA ARG A 247 11.34 -35.27 10.02
C ARG A 247 12.36 -35.31 8.87
N GLN A 248 12.08 -34.57 7.79
CA GLN A 248 13.01 -34.35 6.67
C GLN A 248 13.58 -32.92 6.74
N PRO A 249 14.78 -32.71 7.34
CA PRO A 249 15.31 -31.37 7.60
C PRO A 249 15.45 -30.48 6.36
N ASP A 250 15.89 -31.03 5.23
CA ASP A 250 16.05 -30.30 3.97
C ASP A 250 14.71 -29.85 3.37
N GLY A 251 13.69 -30.72 3.42
CA GLY A 251 12.33 -30.42 3.01
C GLY A 251 11.69 -29.37 3.91
N LEU A 252 11.91 -29.48 5.22
CA LEU A 252 11.42 -28.53 6.21
C LEU A 252 12.07 -27.15 6.08
N LEU A 253 13.37 -27.09 5.78
CA LEU A 253 14.08 -25.84 5.50
C LEU A 253 13.52 -25.14 4.25
N ARG A 254 13.23 -25.89 3.19
CA ARG A 254 12.59 -25.35 1.98
C ARG A 254 11.20 -24.83 2.30
N ALA A 255 10.36 -25.63 2.96
CA ALA A 255 9.02 -25.22 3.37
C ALA A 255 9.05 -23.95 4.24
N LEU A 256 10.00 -23.86 5.18
CA LEU A 256 10.16 -22.69 6.05
C LEU A 256 10.49 -21.42 5.27
N ARG A 257 11.37 -21.51 4.26
CA ARG A 257 11.74 -20.40 3.37
C ARG A 257 10.61 -19.99 2.41
N GLU A 258 9.70 -20.91 2.10
CA GLU A 258 8.58 -20.68 1.20
C GLU A 258 7.34 -20.06 1.88
N LEU A 259 7.25 -20.06 3.21
CA LEU A 259 6.09 -19.54 3.95
C LEU A 259 5.70 -18.12 3.55
N ASP A 260 6.68 -17.25 3.33
CA ASP A 260 6.45 -15.89 2.84
C ASP A 260 5.74 -15.92 1.48
N SER A 261 6.24 -16.73 0.55
CA SER A 261 5.66 -16.85 -0.81
C SER A 261 4.33 -17.61 -0.82
N GLU A 262 4.08 -18.51 0.13
CA GLU A 262 2.80 -19.22 0.27
C GLU A 262 1.70 -18.29 0.79
N PHE A 263 2.01 -17.40 1.73
CA PHE A 263 1.10 -16.35 2.18
C PHE A 263 0.64 -15.47 1.01
N GLU A 264 1.59 -14.96 0.22
CA GLU A 264 1.26 -14.10 -0.93
C GLU A 264 0.42 -14.87 -1.99
N ARG A 265 0.71 -16.15 -2.23
CA ARG A 265 -0.07 -16.99 -3.16
C ARG A 265 -1.49 -17.26 -2.68
N THR A 266 -1.66 -17.53 -1.39
CA THR A 266 -2.98 -17.80 -0.79
C THR A 266 -3.83 -16.54 -0.78
N ALA A 267 -3.24 -15.39 -0.50
CA ALA A 267 -3.91 -14.09 -0.59
C ALA A 267 -4.36 -13.77 -2.03
N ALA A 268 -3.59 -14.19 -3.04
CA ALA A 268 -3.90 -13.95 -4.45
C ALA A 268 -4.93 -14.91 -5.08
N GLN A 269 -5.33 -16.00 -4.40
CA GLN A 269 -6.20 -17.04 -4.96
C GLN A 269 -7.71 -16.75 -4.85
N GLU A 270 -8.13 -15.64 -4.24
CA GLU A 270 -9.56 -15.28 -4.13
C GLU A 270 -10.06 -14.56 -5.40
N THR A 271 -11.01 -15.20 -6.10
CA THR A 271 -11.78 -14.72 -7.27
C THR A 271 -11.00 -14.15 -8.45
N THR A 272 -10.73 -14.99 -9.45
CA THR A 272 -10.12 -14.58 -10.73
C THR A 272 -11.12 -14.16 -11.80
N GLN A 273 -12.45 -14.25 -11.57
CA GLN A 273 -13.46 -14.06 -12.62
C GLN A 273 -14.64 -13.21 -12.15
N LEU A 274 -15.24 -12.49 -13.10
CA LEU A 274 -16.47 -11.74 -12.92
C LEU A 274 -17.70 -12.64 -13.04
N VAL A 275 -18.69 -12.44 -12.16
CA VAL A 275 -20.02 -13.05 -12.32
C VAL A 275 -20.81 -12.33 -13.43
N SER A 276 -20.64 -11.01 -13.53
CA SER A 276 -21.16 -10.19 -14.61
C SER A 276 -20.10 -9.17 -15.04
N PRO A 277 -19.99 -8.83 -16.35
CA PRO A 277 -19.04 -7.82 -16.83
C PRO A 277 -19.28 -6.43 -16.22
N PHE A 278 -20.45 -6.22 -15.59
CA PHE A 278 -20.86 -4.98 -14.94
C PHE A 278 -20.65 -4.98 -13.42
N ASP A 279 -20.11 -6.06 -12.85
CA ASP A 279 -19.78 -6.15 -11.42
C ASP A 279 -18.52 -5.36 -11.06
N PHE A 280 -18.26 -5.19 -9.75
CA PHE A 280 -17.11 -4.48 -9.20
C PHE A 280 -16.88 -3.14 -9.87
N LEU A 281 -17.89 -2.30 -9.69
CA LEU A 281 -17.93 -0.96 -10.21
C LEU A 281 -16.96 -0.01 -9.47
N SER A 282 -16.58 -0.35 -8.24
CA SER A 282 -15.50 0.31 -7.50
C SER A 282 -14.31 -0.63 -7.30
N CYS A 283 -13.09 -0.10 -7.35
CA CYS A 283 -11.86 -0.89 -7.20
C CYS A 283 -11.75 -1.53 -5.82
N GLU A 284 -12.36 -0.92 -4.80
CA GLU A 284 -12.44 -1.43 -3.43
C GLU A 284 -13.23 -2.72 -3.35
N GLN A 285 -14.27 -2.87 -4.18
CA GLN A 285 -15.10 -4.07 -4.20
C GLN A 285 -14.35 -5.28 -4.78
N ILE A 286 -13.29 -5.06 -5.58
CA ILE A 286 -12.41 -6.12 -6.10
C ILE A 286 -11.64 -6.80 -4.95
N GLY A 287 -11.45 -6.11 -3.81
CA GLY A 287 -10.72 -6.67 -2.67
C GLY A 287 -9.26 -6.98 -3.00
N GLU A 288 -8.69 -7.99 -2.38
CA GLU A 288 -7.32 -8.47 -2.62
C GLU A 288 -7.28 -9.53 -3.74
N ALA A 289 -7.75 -9.16 -4.94
CA ALA A 289 -7.67 -9.99 -6.14
C ALA A 289 -6.74 -9.36 -7.21
N PRO A 290 -5.39 -9.48 -7.08
CA PRO A 290 -4.45 -8.84 -7.99
C PRO A 290 -4.62 -9.25 -9.45
N ALA A 291 -4.89 -10.53 -9.71
CA ALA A 291 -5.08 -11.05 -11.06
C ALA A 291 -6.29 -10.41 -11.75
N LEU A 292 -7.43 -10.32 -11.04
CA LEU A 292 -8.64 -9.69 -11.54
C LEU A 292 -8.41 -8.20 -11.79
N LEU A 293 -7.79 -7.47 -10.85
CA LEU A 293 -7.45 -6.06 -11.06
C LEU A 293 -6.59 -5.85 -12.31
N ARG A 294 -5.60 -6.72 -12.55
CA ARG A 294 -4.74 -6.66 -13.74
C ARG A 294 -5.51 -6.94 -15.02
N ALA A 295 -6.42 -7.91 -15.01
CA ALA A 295 -7.25 -8.23 -16.17
C ALA A 295 -8.16 -7.05 -16.55
N LEU A 296 -8.75 -6.37 -15.57
CA LEU A 296 -9.67 -5.25 -15.77
C LEU A 296 -8.99 -3.90 -16.07
N PHE A 297 -7.72 -3.74 -15.73
CA PHE A 297 -6.99 -2.48 -15.90
C PHE A 297 -6.57 -2.24 -17.36
N SER A 298 -6.96 -1.10 -17.95
CA SER A 298 -6.52 -0.65 -19.27
C SER A 298 -5.37 0.36 -19.18
N ASP A 299 -4.31 0.12 -19.95
CA ASP A 299 -3.17 1.03 -20.13
C ASP A 299 -3.45 2.18 -21.12
N ARG A 300 -4.60 2.17 -21.80
CA ARG A 300 -5.09 3.27 -22.65
C ARG A 300 -5.73 4.41 -21.86
N PHE A 301 -5.57 4.42 -20.54
CA PHE A 301 -6.13 5.43 -19.67
C PHE A 301 -5.62 6.84 -20.03
N LEU A 302 -6.54 7.75 -20.39
CA LEU A 302 -6.18 9.03 -21.03
C LEU A 302 -5.32 9.97 -20.16
N GLY A 303 -5.32 9.81 -18.83
CA GLY A 303 -4.50 10.62 -17.93
C GLY A 303 -3.20 9.93 -17.46
N LEU A 304 -2.84 8.79 -18.05
CA LEU A 304 -1.76 7.94 -17.54
C LEU A 304 -0.38 8.60 -17.69
N GLN A 305 -0.14 9.30 -18.80
CA GLN A 305 1.16 9.91 -19.10
C GLN A 305 1.56 10.94 -18.04
N GLU A 306 0.63 11.82 -17.63
CA GLU A 306 0.88 12.79 -16.56
C GLU A 306 1.13 12.08 -15.23
N ILE A 307 0.37 11.02 -14.91
CA ILE A 307 0.55 10.24 -13.68
C ILE A 307 1.95 9.61 -13.64
N GLU A 308 2.46 9.09 -14.76
CA GLU A 308 3.78 8.47 -14.86
C GLU A 308 4.95 9.47 -14.95
N SER A 309 4.67 10.77 -15.16
CA SER A 309 5.70 11.81 -15.27
C SER A 309 6.51 12.00 -13.99
N GLN A 310 7.72 12.54 -14.08
CA GLN A 310 8.55 12.88 -12.90
C GLN A 310 8.19 14.25 -12.31
N ASN A 311 6.91 14.44 -11.99
CA ASN A 311 6.38 15.61 -11.31
C ASN A 311 5.46 15.18 -10.16
N ASN A 312 5.25 16.04 -9.16
CA ASN A 312 4.12 15.87 -8.27
C ASN A 312 2.83 16.13 -9.06
N VAL A 313 1.83 15.27 -8.89
CA VAL A 313 0.58 15.34 -9.66
C VAL A 313 -0.61 15.28 -8.71
N VAL A 314 -1.55 16.19 -8.90
CA VAL A 314 -2.87 16.11 -8.28
C VAL A 314 -3.86 15.67 -9.35
N VAL A 315 -4.34 14.43 -9.24
CA VAL A 315 -5.33 13.84 -10.14
C VAL A 315 -6.71 14.10 -9.57
N THR A 316 -7.54 14.80 -10.34
CA THR A 316 -8.92 15.15 -9.97
C THR A 316 -9.88 14.68 -11.05
N GLY A 317 -11.16 14.54 -10.71
CA GLY A 317 -12.22 14.27 -11.68
C GLY A 317 -13.36 13.46 -11.08
N PRO A 318 -14.44 13.27 -11.84
CA PRO A 318 -15.67 12.67 -11.35
C PRO A 318 -15.46 11.34 -10.62
N ARG A 319 -16.32 11.04 -9.64
CA ARG A 319 -16.31 9.73 -8.98
C ARG A 319 -16.48 8.62 -10.02
N GLY A 320 -15.73 7.53 -9.84
CA GLY A 320 -15.76 6.39 -10.77
C GLY A 320 -14.95 6.59 -12.05
N CYS A 321 -14.02 7.54 -12.08
CA CYS A 321 -13.12 7.76 -13.22
C CYS A 321 -11.86 6.88 -13.28
N GLY A 322 -11.71 5.90 -12.36
CA GLY A 322 -10.60 4.94 -12.40
C GLY A 322 -9.31 5.37 -11.70
N LYS A 323 -9.29 6.51 -10.97
CA LYS A 323 -8.10 6.98 -10.19
C LYS A 323 -7.47 5.88 -9.34
N THR A 324 -8.27 5.27 -8.46
CA THR A 324 -7.86 4.17 -7.57
C THR A 324 -7.33 2.97 -8.35
N THR A 325 -8.02 2.58 -9.42
CA THR A 325 -7.61 1.45 -10.29
C THR A 325 -6.22 1.69 -10.88
N VAL A 326 -5.97 2.89 -11.42
CA VAL A 326 -4.66 3.27 -11.98
C VAL A 326 -3.59 3.32 -10.90
N PHE A 327 -3.87 3.93 -9.74
CA PHE A 327 -2.90 4.06 -8.66
C PHE A 327 -2.50 2.70 -8.09
N ARG A 328 -3.47 1.81 -7.88
CA ARG A 328 -3.22 0.45 -7.38
C ARG A 328 -2.49 -0.41 -8.43
N SER A 329 -2.91 -0.35 -9.71
CA SER A 329 -2.25 -1.11 -10.80
C SER A 329 -0.79 -0.71 -11.02
N GLN A 330 -0.44 0.54 -10.70
CA GLN A 330 0.92 1.06 -10.85
C GLN A 330 1.84 0.80 -9.66
N SER A 331 1.32 0.24 -8.56
CA SER A 331 2.13 -0.10 -7.39
C SER A 331 3.07 -1.29 -7.63
N LEU A 332 4.23 -1.27 -6.99
CA LEU A 332 5.23 -2.34 -7.04
C LEU A 332 4.65 -3.65 -6.52
N ASP A 333 3.91 -3.58 -5.42
CA ASP A 333 3.25 -4.70 -4.80
C ASP A 333 2.28 -5.41 -5.78
N GLN A 334 1.37 -4.66 -6.40
CA GLN A 334 0.46 -5.21 -7.41
C GLN A 334 1.20 -5.81 -8.59
N LYS A 335 2.23 -5.12 -9.12
CA LYS A 335 3.07 -5.63 -10.22
C LYS A 335 3.83 -6.89 -9.83
N MET A 336 4.24 -7.03 -8.56
CA MET A 336 4.89 -8.23 -8.04
C MET A 336 3.95 -9.42 -8.03
N HIS A 337 2.71 -9.24 -7.56
CA HIS A 337 1.69 -10.27 -7.49
C HIS A 337 1.29 -10.82 -8.87
N VAL A 338 1.28 -9.97 -9.90
CA VAL A 338 0.90 -10.39 -11.26
C VAL A 338 2.09 -10.69 -12.18
N GLY A 339 3.31 -10.67 -11.64
CA GLY A 339 4.53 -11.03 -12.38
C GLY A 339 5.06 -9.95 -13.33
N ASP A 340 4.54 -8.72 -13.26
CA ASP A 340 4.94 -7.58 -14.09
C ASP A 340 6.09 -6.74 -13.50
N ALA A 341 6.51 -7.01 -12.27
CA ALA A 341 7.61 -6.30 -11.59
C ALA A 341 9.02 -6.73 -12.07
N VAL A 342 9.17 -7.15 -13.33
CA VAL A 342 10.45 -7.53 -13.91
C VAL A 342 11.37 -6.31 -14.01
N PRO A 343 12.62 -6.33 -13.48
CA PRO A 343 13.44 -5.13 -13.33
C PRO A 343 13.72 -4.35 -14.60
N GLU A 344 13.86 -5.00 -15.75
CA GLU A 344 14.13 -4.38 -17.05
C GLU A 344 12.95 -3.56 -17.57
N ARG A 345 11.72 -3.92 -17.16
CA ARG A 345 10.48 -3.23 -17.56
C ARG A 345 10.03 -2.19 -16.54
N LEU A 346 10.58 -2.24 -15.34
CA LEU A 346 10.16 -1.41 -14.22
C LEU A 346 10.84 -0.03 -14.28
N ARG A 347 10.06 0.99 -14.68
CA ARG A 347 10.51 2.39 -14.81
C ARG A 347 10.64 3.13 -13.48
N TYR A 348 9.85 2.75 -12.48
CA TYR A 348 9.77 3.39 -11.17
C TYR A 348 9.28 2.40 -10.10
N LEU A 349 9.49 2.75 -8.82
CA LEU A 349 9.00 1.97 -7.68
C LEU A 349 7.73 2.62 -7.12
N GLY A 350 6.57 2.01 -7.35
CA GLY A 350 5.28 2.55 -6.92
C GLY A 350 4.84 2.06 -5.54
N VAL A 351 4.40 2.96 -4.66
CA VAL A 351 3.79 2.63 -3.36
C VAL A 351 2.37 3.17 -3.34
N TYR A 352 1.40 2.28 -3.21
CA TYR A 352 -0.01 2.64 -3.09
C TYR A 352 -0.42 2.82 -1.63
N TYR A 353 -1.06 3.95 -1.33
CA TYR A 353 -1.57 4.29 -0.01
C TYR A 353 -2.93 4.97 -0.13
N ARG A 354 -3.92 4.46 0.59
CA ARG A 354 -5.26 5.02 0.66
C ARG A 354 -5.46 5.75 1.98
N CYS A 355 -5.99 6.97 1.94
CA CYS A 355 -6.14 7.83 3.11
C CYS A 355 -7.26 7.46 4.10
N ASP A 356 -7.89 6.27 3.98
CA ASP A 356 -8.96 5.86 4.90
C ASP A 356 -8.48 5.81 6.37
N ASP A 357 -7.24 5.38 6.61
CA ASP A 357 -6.70 5.33 7.98
C ASP A 357 -6.40 6.72 8.56
N LEU A 358 -6.15 7.74 7.73
CA LEU A 358 -6.06 9.14 8.19
C LEU A 358 -7.38 9.64 8.75
N TYR A 359 -8.50 9.28 8.13
CA TYR A 359 -9.81 9.66 8.63
C TYR A 359 -10.07 9.09 10.03
N PHE A 360 -9.62 7.85 10.29
CA PHE A 360 -9.78 7.23 11.61
C PHE A 360 -8.73 7.68 12.63
N ALA A 361 -7.50 7.95 12.20
CA ALA A 361 -6.43 8.43 13.08
C ALA A 361 -6.60 9.91 13.45
N PHE A 362 -7.11 10.73 12.52
CA PHE A 362 -7.26 12.18 12.62
C PHE A 362 -8.68 12.63 12.23
N PRO A 363 -9.73 12.14 12.92
CA PRO A 363 -11.10 12.43 12.55
C PRO A 363 -11.40 13.92 12.76
N ARG A 364 -11.89 14.59 11.70
CA ARG A 364 -12.22 16.03 11.73
C ARG A 364 -11.05 16.89 12.21
N TYR A 365 -9.84 16.53 11.80
CA TYR A 365 -8.62 17.22 12.19
C TYR A 365 -8.71 18.72 11.96
N ILE A 366 -8.30 19.47 12.99
CA ILE A 366 -8.05 20.90 12.98
C ILE A 366 -6.61 21.14 13.39
N LEU A 367 -6.02 22.25 12.97
CA LEU A 367 -4.66 22.58 13.39
C LEU A 367 -4.57 22.68 14.92
N PRO A 368 -3.58 22.02 15.55
CA PRO A 368 -3.38 22.13 16.98
C PRO A 368 -2.83 23.52 17.33
N GLU A 369 -3.20 24.02 18.51
CA GLU A 369 -2.68 25.28 19.05
C GLU A 369 -1.19 25.17 19.44
N ARG A 370 -0.72 23.95 19.73
CA ARG A 370 0.66 23.67 20.12
C ARG A 370 1.50 23.33 18.90
N GLU A 371 2.55 24.12 18.67
CA GLU A 371 3.49 23.91 17.57
C GLU A 371 4.11 22.50 17.56
N GLN A 372 4.44 21.97 18.74
CA GLN A 372 5.00 20.62 18.91
C GLN A 372 4.06 19.49 18.45
N ALA A 373 2.76 19.76 18.32
CA ALA A 373 1.76 18.80 17.87
C ALA A 373 1.58 18.80 16.35
N LEU A 374 2.09 19.82 15.65
CA LEU A 374 1.90 19.99 14.21
C LEU A 374 2.44 18.81 13.42
N ASP A 375 3.55 18.21 13.85
CA ASP A 375 4.21 17.13 13.11
C ASP A 375 3.61 15.74 13.39
N ILE A 376 2.57 15.61 14.22
CA ILE A 376 1.95 14.31 14.52
C ILE A 376 1.39 13.62 13.26
N PRO A 377 0.58 14.29 12.40
CA PRO A 377 0.06 13.65 11.19
C PRO A 377 1.16 13.33 10.18
N LEU A 378 2.15 14.21 10.07
CA LEU A 378 3.31 14.02 9.21
C LEU A 378 4.14 12.81 9.64
N HIS A 379 4.34 12.64 10.96
CA HIS A 379 4.99 11.48 11.54
C HIS A 379 4.23 10.17 11.24
N PHE A 380 2.89 10.19 11.36
CA PHE A 380 2.04 9.04 11.01
C PHE A 380 2.20 8.64 9.53
N VAL A 381 2.07 9.60 8.62
CA VAL A 381 2.16 9.35 7.17
C VAL A 381 3.55 8.90 6.77
N THR A 382 4.60 9.55 7.28
CA THR A 382 6.00 9.18 7.00
C THR A 382 6.28 7.75 7.45
N ALA A 383 5.84 7.37 8.65
CA ALA A 383 5.98 6.01 9.15
C ALA A 383 5.25 5.00 8.26
N THR A 384 4.03 5.34 7.84
CA THR A 384 3.18 4.47 7.00
C THR A 384 3.76 4.26 5.60
N LEU A 385 4.16 5.33 4.93
CA LEU A 385 4.70 5.28 3.57
C LEU A 385 6.05 4.58 3.53
N LEU A 386 6.93 4.85 4.50
CA LEU A 386 8.22 4.16 4.59
C LEU A 386 8.05 2.67 4.90
N ALA A 387 7.16 2.30 5.83
CA ALA A 387 6.92 0.90 6.13
C ALA A 387 6.45 0.13 4.88
N LYS A 388 5.49 0.70 4.14
CA LYS A 388 5.00 0.11 2.88
C LYS A 388 6.08 0.04 1.79
N LEU A 389 6.87 1.10 1.64
CA LEU A 389 7.98 1.13 0.68
C LEU A 389 8.99 0.04 0.97
N LEU A 390 9.45 -0.07 2.22
CA LEU A 390 10.45 -1.05 2.63
C LEU A 390 9.94 -2.48 2.47
N ASP A 391 8.66 -2.73 2.77
CA ASP A 391 8.05 -4.06 2.64
C ASP A 391 8.00 -4.51 1.17
N SER A 392 7.44 -3.67 0.27
CA SER A 392 7.41 -3.98 -1.17
C SER A 392 8.81 -4.08 -1.78
N LEU A 393 9.73 -3.23 -1.32
CA LEU A 393 11.11 -3.22 -1.80
C LEU A 393 11.89 -4.45 -1.32
N GLU A 394 11.70 -4.90 -0.08
CA GLU A 394 12.30 -6.13 0.44
C GLU A 394 11.85 -7.34 -0.39
N ALA A 395 10.54 -7.47 -0.62
CA ALA A 395 9.97 -8.57 -1.40
C ALA A 395 10.53 -8.60 -2.84
N TRP A 396 10.56 -7.43 -3.50
CA TRP A 396 11.12 -7.30 -4.84
C TRP A 396 12.62 -7.60 -4.89
N SER A 397 13.38 -7.08 -3.92
CA SER A 397 14.84 -7.25 -3.85
C SER A 397 15.22 -8.69 -3.59
N ARG A 398 14.53 -9.40 -2.68
CA ARG A 398 14.77 -10.83 -2.43
C ARG A 398 14.49 -11.69 -3.65
N LYS A 399 13.46 -11.35 -4.44
CA LYS A 399 13.06 -12.12 -5.63
C LYS A 399 14.04 -11.97 -6.80
N TYR A 400 14.50 -10.75 -7.08
CA TYR A 400 15.31 -10.47 -8.29
C TYR A 400 16.80 -10.20 -8.01
N PHE A 401 17.16 -9.82 -6.78
CA PHE A 401 18.49 -9.34 -6.39
C PHE A 401 18.99 -9.96 -5.08
N GLY A 402 18.56 -11.19 -4.75
CA GLY A 402 18.73 -11.77 -3.41
C GLY A 402 20.16 -11.75 -2.86
N GLU A 403 21.18 -12.07 -3.68
CA GLU A 403 22.58 -12.04 -3.25
C GLU A 403 23.11 -10.63 -2.98
N GLU A 404 22.81 -9.67 -3.87
CA GLU A 404 23.22 -8.28 -3.70
C GLU A 404 22.54 -7.68 -2.47
N PHE A 405 21.22 -7.89 -2.35
CA PHE A 405 20.42 -7.40 -1.24
C PHE A 405 20.92 -7.93 0.10
N ALA A 406 21.20 -9.23 0.21
CA ALA A 406 21.72 -9.82 1.45
C ALA A 406 23.06 -9.22 1.91
N ARG A 407 23.90 -8.74 0.98
CA ARG A 407 25.19 -8.08 1.31
C ARG A 407 25.01 -6.64 1.79
N ILE A 408 24.01 -5.92 1.28
CA ILE A 408 23.85 -4.46 1.49
C ILE A 408 22.72 -4.09 2.46
N GLU A 409 21.81 -5.03 2.78
CA GLU A 409 20.64 -4.80 3.64
C GLU A 409 21.04 -4.20 5.00
N ALA A 410 22.05 -4.77 5.65
CA ALA A 410 22.51 -4.32 6.97
C ALA A 410 23.01 -2.87 6.94
N ARG A 411 23.91 -2.54 6.00
CA ARG A 411 24.44 -1.18 5.83
C ARG A 411 23.33 -0.16 5.51
N THR A 412 22.40 -0.56 4.65
CA THR A 412 21.27 0.31 4.27
C THR A 412 20.37 0.57 5.47
N THR A 413 20.10 -0.47 6.26
CA THR A 413 19.29 -0.37 7.47
C THR A 413 19.94 0.52 8.53
N GLU A 414 21.25 0.43 8.74
CA GLU A 414 21.98 1.33 9.65
C GLU A 414 21.84 2.81 9.25
N ALA A 415 21.95 3.10 7.96
CA ALA A 415 21.74 4.46 7.45
C ALA A 415 20.28 4.93 7.65
N LEU A 416 19.30 4.04 7.48
CA LEU A 416 17.89 4.35 7.74
C LEU A 416 17.63 4.66 9.22
N TRP A 417 18.21 3.90 10.16
CA TRP A 417 18.11 4.22 11.59
C TRP A 417 18.63 5.62 11.91
N GLY A 418 19.75 6.02 11.29
CA GLY A 418 20.29 7.37 11.40
C GLY A 418 19.33 8.45 10.91
N VAL A 419 18.72 8.28 9.73
CA VAL A 419 17.76 9.24 9.16
C VAL A 419 16.48 9.33 10.01
N LEU A 420 15.95 8.19 10.45
CA LEU A 420 14.79 8.15 11.34
C LEU A 420 15.12 8.71 12.72
N GLY A 421 16.41 8.71 13.10
CA GLY A 421 16.91 8.94 14.44
C GLY A 421 16.23 8.08 15.51
N ILE A 422 15.78 6.89 15.14
CA ILE A 422 15.28 5.90 16.08
C ILE A 422 16.46 5.06 16.52
N ALA A 423 16.63 4.91 17.83
CA ALA A 423 17.63 3.99 18.37
C ALA A 423 17.29 2.56 17.90
N PRO A 424 18.21 1.85 17.24
CA PRO A 424 17.96 0.48 16.80
C PRO A 424 17.59 -0.41 17.99
N PRO A 425 16.62 -1.34 17.83
CA PRO A 425 16.18 -2.18 18.93
C PRO A 425 17.32 -3.07 19.45
N PRO A 426 17.33 -3.41 20.75
CA PRO A 426 18.30 -4.32 21.35
C PRO A 426 18.04 -5.80 20.96
N SER A 427 17.12 -6.07 20.04
CA SER A 427 16.77 -7.42 19.57
C SER A 427 17.60 -7.87 18.36
N PRO A 428 17.66 -9.19 18.06
CA PRO A 428 18.19 -9.68 16.80
C PRO A 428 17.48 -9.17 15.56
N GLY A 429 18.21 -9.17 14.44
CA GLY A 429 17.67 -8.76 13.14
C GLY A 429 17.44 -7.25 13.01
N TYR A 430 17.96 -6.41 13.92
CA TYR A 430 17.73 -4.96 13.86
C TYR A 430 18.24 -4.31 12.56
N ALA A 431 19.27 -4.90 11.95
CA ALA A 431 19.86 -4.48 10.69
C ALA A 431 19.15 -5.10 9.47
N THR A 432 17.83 -5.24 9.54
CA THR A 432 16.97 -5.72 8.44
C THR A 432 15.85 -4.73 8.15
N PHE A 433 15.31 -4.77 6.94
CA PHE A 433 14.14 -3.95 6.60
C PHE A 433 12.95 -4.29 7.50
N ARG A 434 12.75 -5.57 7.83
CA ARG A 434 11.71 -6.03 8.76
C ARG A 434 11.74 -5.34 10.12
N ALA A 435 12.92 -5.12 10.69
CA ALA A 435 13.05 -4.44 11.98
C ALA A 435 12.71 -2.95 11.91
N VAL A 436 13.10 -2.30 10.81
CA VAL A 436 12.71 -0.90 10.53
C VAL A 436 11.21 -0.79 10.35
N ILE A 437 10.60 -1.67 9.54
CA ILE A 437 9.15 -1.74 9.31
C ILE A 437 8.41 -1.92 10.64
N ALA A 438 8.83 -2.87 11.49
CA ALA A 438 8.22 -3.08 12.80
C ALA A 438 8.28 -1.83 13.69
N SER A 439 9.39 -1.09 13.66
CA SER A 439 9.55 0.14 14.44
C SER A 439 8.73 1.30 13.88
N LEU A 440 8.65 1.43 12.55
CA LEU A 440 7.78 2.41 11.88
C LEU A 440 6.31 2.13 12.19
N ASN A 441 5.88 0.86 12.20
CA ASN A 441 4.52 0.50 12.60
C ASN A 441 4.22 0.88 14.06
N LYS A 442 5.20 0.74 14.98
CA LYS A 442 5.07 1.23 16.36
C LYS A 442 4.95 2.76 16.41
N GLU A 443 5.77 3.50 15.66
CA GLU A 443 5.68 4.96 15.59
C GLU A 443 4.35 5.43 14.98
N ARG A 444 3.82 4.71 13.98
CA ARG A 444 2.49 4.96 13.41
C ARG A 444 1.40 4.89 14.48
N LEU A 445 1.41 3.84 15.31
CA LEU A 445 0.45 3.68 16.41
C LEU A 445 0.61 4.78 17.46
N LYS A 446 1.85 5.10 17.85
CA LYS A 446 2.14 6.20 18.78
C LYS A 446 1.64 7.54 18.27
N ALA A 447 1.76 7.82 16.98
CA ALA A 447 1.26 9.06 16.38
C ALA A 447 -0.26 9.21 16.57
N ALA A 448 -1.02 8.14 16.28
CA ALA A 448 -2.47 8.14 16.45
C ALA A 448 -2.88 8.30 17.93
N GLU A 449 -2.12 7.72 18.86
CA GLU A 449 -2.34 7.90 20.31
C GLU A 449 -2.01 9.32 20.78
N ARG A 450 -0.86 9.87 20.35
CA ARG A 450 -0.42 11.24 20.68
C ARG A 450 -1.45 12.28 20.23
N HIS A 451 -2.06 12.07 19.06
CA HIS A 451 -3.07 12.99 18.55
C HIS A 451 -4.26 13.17 19.49
N ARG A 452 -4.70 12.11 20.18
CA ARG A 452 -5.80 12.17 21.17
C ARG A 452 -5.54 13.16 22.31
N PHE A 453 -4.27 13.45 22.58
CA PHE A 453 -3.82 14.35 23.63
C PHE A 453 -3.03 15.54 23.08
N ALA A 454 -3.20 15.86 21.78
CA ALA A 454 -2.44 16.93 21.12
C ALA A 454 -2.56 18.28 21.87
N ASN A 455 -3.74 18.56 22.43
CA ASN A 455 -4.03 19.80 23.15
C ASN A 455 -3.88 19.68 24.69
N ASP A 456 -3.47 18.53 25.22
CA ASP A 456 -3.26 18.35 26.68
C ASP A 456 -1.88 18.87 27.11
N LEU A 457 -1.86 20.04 27.76
CA LEU A 457 -0.64 20.70 28.25
C LEU A 457 0.13 19.88 29.28
N LYS A 458 -0.51 18.91 29.95
CA LYS A 458 0.15 18.05 30.96
C LYS A 458 0.98 16.94 30.34
N ARG A 459 0.81 16.67 29.05
CA ARG A 459 1.49 15.58 28.33
C ARG A 459 2.50 16.12 27.32
N THR A 460 3.69 15.53 27.34
CA THR A 460 4.71 15.75 26.32
C THR A 460 4.38 14.93 25.08
N ILE A 461 4.44 15.54 23.90
CA ILE A 461 4.14 14.87 22.61
C ILE A 461 5.29 13.94 22.18
N GLY A 462 6.50 14.20 22.68
CA GLY A 462 7.69 13.47 22.27
C GLY A 462 8.15 13.89 20.88
N ARG A 463 9.13 13.17 20.34
CA ARG A 463 9.70 13.46 19.02
C ARG A 463 8.78 12.97 17.89
N CYS A 464 8.57 13.82 16.90
CA CYS A 464 7.91 13.49 15.64
C CYS A 464 8.92 13.56 14.48
N PHE A 465 8.58 12.93 13.35
CA PHE A 465 9.36 13.08 12.13
C PHE A 465 9.03 14.42 11.49
N GLY A 466 10.04 15.11 10.99
CA GLY A 466 9.89 16.32 10.18
C GLY A 466 9.66 16.01 8.70
N PRO A 467 9.30 17.03 7.89
CA PRO A 467 8.96 16.86 6.47
C PRO A 467 10.08 16.24 5.62
N GLU A 468 11.32 16.37 6.03
CA GLU A 468 12.50 15.90 5.30
C GLU A 468 12.79 14.40 5.46
N VAL A 469 12.25 13.75 6.50
CA VAL A 469 12.64 12.39 6.88
C VAL A 469 12.30 11.37 5.79
N LEU A 470 11.11 11.45 5.19
CA LEU A 470 10.69 10.56 4.11
C LEU A 470 11.62 10.65 2.91
N ILE A 471 11.95 11.88 2.48
CA ILE A 471 12.80 12.14 1.31
C ILE A 471 14.22 11.63 1.57
N LYS A 472 14.82 11.96 2.72
CA LYS A 472 16.15 11.47 3.10
C LYS A 472 16.22 9.95 3.16
N ALA A 473 15.17 9.28 3.63
CA ALA A 473 15.12 7.82 3.64
C ALA A 473 15.06 7.25 2.21
N CYS A 474 14.29 7.87 1.31
CA CYS A 474 14.31 7.52 -0.12
C CYS A 474 15.69 7.73 -0.77
N GLU A 475 16.41 8.80 -0.40
CA GLU A 475 17.78 9.05 -0.86
C GLU A 475 18.74 7.96 -0.39
N VAL A 476 18.67 7.56 0.89
CA VAL A 476 19.48 6.45 1.43
C VAL A 476 19.24 5.16 0.65
N LEU A 477 17.98 4.84 0.33
CA LEU A 477 17.63 3.67 -0.48
C LEU A 477 18.24 3.76 -1.90
N SER A 478 18.09 4.91 -2.57
CA SER A 478 18.62 5.12 -3.93
C SER A 478 20.15 5.12 -4.01
N VAL A 479 20.81 5.60 -2.95
CA VAL A 479 22.28 5.64 -2.88
C VAL A 479 22.87 4.26 -2.63
N ASN A 480 22.31 3.52 -1.66
CA ASN A 480 22.88 2.25 -1.19
C ASN A 480 22.46 1.04 -2.04
N LEU A 481 21.25 1.03 -2.59
CA LEU A 481 20.75 -0.08 -3.41
C LEU A 481 20.98 0.22 -4.89
N THR A 482 21.95 -0.43 -5.53
CA THR A 482 22.35 -0.07 -6.89
C THR A 482 21.24 -0.31 -7.91
N PHE A 483 20.43 -1.35 -7.70
CA PHE A 483 19.24 -1.65 -8.50
C PHE A 483 18.05 -0.71 -8.25
N VAL A 484 18.10 0.18 -7.25
CA VAL A 484 17.12 1.27 -7.08
C VAL A 484 17.59 2.55 -7.75
N ARG A 485 18.91 2.73 -7.91
CA ARG A 485 19.49 3.93 -8.51
C ARG A 485 18.92 4.19 -9.90
N GLY A 486 18.51 5.44 -10.14
CA GLY A 486 17.91 5.87 -11.41
C GLY A 486 16.43 5.50 -11.60
N ARG A 487 15.82 4.75 -10.67
CA ARG A 487 14.37 4.50 -10.64
C ARG A 487 13.73 5.42 -9.60
N PRO A 488 12.86 6.37 -9.99
CA PRO A 488 12.19 7.23 -9.03
C PRO A 488 11.17 6.42 -8.20
N ILE A 489 10.91 6.89 -6.99
CA ILE A 489 9.93 6.30 -6.07
C ILE A 489 8.65 7.11 -6.13
N TYR A 490 7.55 6.50 -6.55
CA TYR A 490 6.25 7.16 -6.67
C TYR A 490 5.35 6.76 -5.51
N PHE A 491 4.84 7.75 -4.78
CA PHE A 491 3.81 7.54 -3.77
C PHE A 491 2.44 7.90 -4.35
N PHE A 492 1.62 6.88 -4.60
CA PHE A 492 0.24 7.01 -5.06
C PHE A 492 -0.69 7.14 -3.84
N ILE A 493 -1.02 8.38 -3.48
CA ILE A 493 -1.87 8.75 -2.34
C ILE A 493 -3.31 8.90 -2.84
N ASP A 494 -4.16 7.95 -2.48
CA ASP A 494 -5.53 7.85 -2.97
C ASP A 494 -6.56 8.35 -1.95
N ASP A 495 -7.66 8.92 -2.45
CA ASP A 495 -8.75 9.51 -1.68
C ASP A 495 -8.31 10.66 -0.73
N TYR A 496 -7.41 11.51 -1.22
CA TYR A 496 -6.90 12.70 -0.51
C TYR A 496 -7.88 13.89 -0.62
N SER A 497 -9.14 13.65 -0.23
CA SER A 497 -10.25 14.59 -0.48
C SER A 497 -10.88 15.11 0.80
N SER A 498 -11.18 16.42 0.84
CA SER A 498 -12.10 16.96 1.84
C SER A 498 -13.54 16.49 1.55
N PRO A 499 -14.36 16.20 2.57
CA PRO A 499 -14.13 16.48 3.99
C PRO A 499 -13.43 15.37 4.78
N LYS A 500 -13.16 14.19 4.19
CA LYS A 500 -12.52 13.07 4.91
C LYS A 500 -11.12 13.43 5.39
N VAL A 501 -10.28 13.93 4.47
CA VAL A 501 -8.99 14.56 4.78
C VAL A 501 -9.24 16.07 4.81
N THR A 502 -9.35 16.63 6.01
CA THR A 502 -9.70 18.05 6.20
C THR A 502 -8.67 18.99 5.55
N LYS A 503 -9.05 20.23 5.23
CA LYS A 503 -8.13 21.20 4.62
C LYS A 503 -6.92 21.47 5.52
N ASP A 504 -7.12 21.53 6.83
CA ASP A 504 -6.05 21.67 7.83
C ASP A 504 -5.08 20.48 7.80
N LEU A 505 -5.60 19.25 7.70
CA LEU A 505 -4.78 18.06 7.58
C LEU A 505 -4.03 18.05 6.25
N GLN A 506 -4.69 18.47 5.17
CA GLN A 506 -4.04 18.57 3.86
C GLN A 506 -2.90 19.59 3.90
N ALA A 507 -3.15 20.79 4.43
CA ALA A 507 -2.14 21.83 4.58
C ALA A 507 -0.94 21.35 5.40
N ASN A 508 -1.15 20.54 6.43
CA ASN A 508 -0.06 19.96 7.21
C ASN A 508 0.77 18.96 6.39
N LEU A 509 0.11 18.01 5.72
CA LEU A 509 0.76 16.95 4.95
C LEU A 509 1.42 17.46 3.65
N ASN A 510 0.92 18.55 3.08
CA ASN A 510 1.46 19.17 1.88
C ASN A 510 2.90 19.67 2.04
N ARG A 511 3.36 19.92 3.27
CA ARG A 511 4.78 20.19 3.58
C ARG A 511 5.71 19.10 3.06
N VAL A 512 5.21 17.86 2.94
CA VAL A 512 5.91 16.71 2.34
C VAL A 512 5.44 16.47 0.91
N PHE A 513 4.12 16.34 0.70
CA PHE A 513 3.58 15.86 -0.57
C PHE A 513 3.82 16.83 -1.74
N MET A 514 3.94 18.13 -1.48
CA MET A 514 4.22 19.13 -2.51
C MET A 514 5.70 19.55 -2.54
N GLN A 515 6.55 18.93 -1.71
CA GLN A 515 7.98 19.16 -1.77
C GLN A 515 8.55 18.54 -3.04
N ARG A 516 9.46 19.27 -3.70
CA ARG A 516 10.18 18.78 -4.88
C ARG A 516 11.40 18.00 -4.44
N ALA A 517 11.54 16.78 -4.95
CA ALA A 517 12.70 15.92 -4.71
C ALA A 517 13.16 15.30 -6.03
N SER A 518 14.40 14.83 -6.06
CA SER A 518 14.97 14.11 -7.22
C SER A 518 14.72 12.60 -7.18
N VAL A 519 14.43 12.07 -5.99
CA VAL A 519 14.32 10.61 -5.76
C VAL A 519 12.89 10.12 -5.62
N CYS A 520 11.96 10.97 -5.17
CA CYS A 520 10.57 10.57 -4.94
C CYS A 520 9.56 11.65 -5.38
N PHE A 521 8.38 11.19 -5.78
CA PHE A 521 7.31 12.02 -6.34
C PHE A 521 5.95 11.56 -5.81
N PHE A 522 5.05 12.52 -5.58
CA PHE A 522 3.73 12.26 -5.01
C PHE A 522 2.63 12.41 -6.06
N LYS A 523 1.75 11.41 -6.11
CA LYS A 523 0.58 11.37 -7.00
C LYS A 523 -0.64 11.34 -6.09
N LEU A 524 -1.32 12.47 -5.96
CA LEU A 524 -2.47 12.63 -5.07
C LEU A 524 -3.75 12.49 -5.86
N SER A 525 -4.68 11.64 -5.45
CA SER A 525 -6.01 11.54 -6.05
C SER A 525 -7.02 12.31 -5.20
N THR A 526 -7.86 13.11 -5.84
CA THR A 526 -8.90 13.92 -5.18
C THR A 526 -10.23 13.84 -5.95
N GLU A 527 -11.34 14.09 -5.26
CA GLU A 527 -12.68 14.10 -5.88
C GLU A 527 -12.88 15.28 -6.84
N SER A 528 -12.33 16.45 -6.51
CA SER A 528 -12.50 17.67 -7.28
C SER A 528 -11.36 18.66 -7.02
N PRO A 529 -11.13 19.66 -7.89
CA PRO A 529 -10.12 20.69 -7.64
C PRO A 529 -10.36 21.45 -6.32
N VAL A 530 -11.62 21.69 -5.96
CA VAL A 530 -11.99 22.36 -4.69
C VAL A 530 -11.79 21.47 -3.47
N SER A 531 -11.63 20.16 -3.65
CA SER A 531 -11.34 19.23 -2.55
C SER A 531 -9.87 19.25 -2.11
N PHE A 532 -8.96 19.82 -2.92
CA PHE A 532 -7.53 19.92 -2.63
C PHE A 532 -7.10 21.27 -2.02
N ALA A 533 -6.26 21.28 -0.99
CA ALA A 533 -5.67 22.50 -0.44
C ALA A 533 -4.38 22.84 -1.21
N LYS A 534 -4.31 24.04 -1.81
CA LYS A 534 -3.13 24.52 -2.56
C LYS A 534 -2.10 25.26 -1.69
N HIS A 535 -2.10 25.04 -0.38
CA HIS A 535 -1.16 25.68 0.55
C HIS A 535 -0.70 24.68 1.61
N ASP A 536 0.33 25.07 2.37
CA ASP A 536 0.69 24.42 3.63
C ASP A 536 0.46 25.31 4.85
N VAL A 537 0.66 24.73 6.03
CA VAL A 537 0.55 25.41 7.33
C VAL A 537 1.65 26.44 7.58
N ASP A 538 2.74 26.41 6.81
CA ASP A 538 3.82 27.39 6.89
C ASP A 538 3.51 28.65 6.04
N GLY A 539 2.32 28.69 5.41
CA GLY A 539 1.83 29.81 4.61
C GLY A 539 2.31 29.80 3.15
N LYS A 540 2.98 28.74 2.70
CA LYS A 540 3.40 28.61 1.31
C LYS A 540 2.22 28.22 0.43
N ILE A 541 2.00 28.99 -0.63
CA ILE A 541 1.03 28.68 -1.67
C ILE A 541 1.74 27.92 -2.79
N TYR A 542 1.23 26.74 -3.13
CA TYR A 542 1.75 25.89 -4.20
C TYR A 542 1.14 26.28 -5.54
N VAL A 543 2.01 26.53 -6.52
CA VAL A 543 1.62 27.00 -7.85
C VAL A 543 1.58 25.81 -8.81
N GLU A 544 0.44 25.64 -9.47
CA GLU A 544 0.27 24.67 -10.55
C GLU A 544 1.31 24.94 -11.66
N SER A 545 1.85 23.88 -12.27
CA SER A 545 2.98 23.86 -13.22
C SER A 545 4.38 24.11 -12.64
N ARG A 546 4.48 24.58 -11.39
CA ARG A 546 5.78 24.81 -10.72
C ARG A 546 6.08 23.79 -9.63
N GLU A 547 5.13 23.59 -8.71
CA GLU A 547 5.27 22.61 -7.62
C GLU A 547 4.50 21.32 -7.88
N PHE A 548 3.38 21.38 -8.61
CA PHE A 548 2.61 20.21 -9.01
C PHE A 548 1.88 20.44 -10.34
N VAL A 549 1.47 19.35 -10.99
CA VAL A 549 0.61 19.36 -12.19
C VAL A 549 -0.80 18.95 -11.78
N LEU A 550 -1.81 19.72 -12.16
CA LEU A 550 -3.22 19.34 -11.97
C LEU A 550 -3.69 18.52 -13.17
N ASN A 551 -3.89 17.22 -12.98
CA ASN A 551 -4.47 16.34 -13.99
C ASN A 551 -5.98 16.18 -13.74
N ASN A 552 -6.79 17.04 -14.37
CA ASN A 552 -8.25 16.98 -14.27
C ASN A 552 -8.83 16.04 -15.33
N LEU A 553 -9.13 14.80 -14.92
CA LEU A 553 -9.68 13.76 -15.78
C LEU A 553 -11.01 14.17 -16.41
N GLY A 554 -11.81 15.00 -15.75
CA GLY A 554 -13.03 15.55 -16.36
C GLY A 554 -12.73 16.35 -17.62
N LEU A 555 -11.73 17.24 -17.55
CA LEU A 555 -11.28 18.03 -18.70
C LEU A 555 -10.53 17.21 -19.73
N VAL A 556 -9.69 16.26 -19.30
CA VAL A 556 -8.97 15.36 -20.22
C VAL A 556 -9.96 14.63 -21.13
N TYR A 557 -11.01 14.03 -20.58
CA TYR A 557 -12.02 13.31 -21.38
C TYR A 557 -12.96 14.22 -22.16
N LEU A 558 -13.15 15.46 -21.70
CA LEU A 558 -13.96 16.45 -22.39
C LEU A 558 -13.27 16.95 -23.66
N HIS A 559 -11.95 17.16 -23.60
CA HIS A 559 -11.15 17.70 -24.70
C HIS A 559 -10.44 16.65 -25.55
N ALA A 560 -10.44 15.39 -25.12
CA ALA A 560 -9.90 14.29 -25.92
C ALA A 560 -10.66 14.14 -27.23
N GLU A 561 -9.92 13.81 -28.28
CA GLU A 561 -10.49 13.36 -29.55
C GLU A 561 -11.31 12.09 -29.35
N GLU A 562 -12.21 11.83 -30.29
CA GLU A 562 -13.14 10.70 -30.19
C GLU A 562 -12.41 9.34 -30.22
N GLU A 563 -11.39 9.19 -31.08
CA GLU A 563 -10.69 7.91 -31.25
C GLU A 563 -9.99 7.44 -29.97
N PRO A 564 -9.12 8.22 -29.29
CA PRO A 564 -8.45 7.75 -28.08
C PRO A 564 -9.43 7.41 -26.95
N LYS A 565 -10.50 8.19 -26.85
CA LYS A 565 -11.54 8.02 -25.84
C LYS A 565 -12.37 6.77 -26.08
N LEU A 566 -12.81 6.55 -27.31
CA LEU A 566 -13.55 5.35 -27.70
C LEU A 566 -12.67 4.10 -27.57
N SER A 567 -11.41 4.19 -28.01
CA SER A 567 -10.39 3.14 -27.91
C SER A 567 -10.15 2.68 -26.47
N PHE A 568 -10.13 3.62 -25.51
CA PHE A 568 -10.07 3.30 -24.08
C PHE A 568 -11.37 2.63 -23.58
N ILE A 569 -12.54 3.18 -23.91
CA ILE A 569 -13.84 2.62 -23.48
C ILE A 569 -13.99 1.19 -24.01
N GLU A 570 -13.72 0.95 -25.30
CA GLU A 570 -13.78 -0.38 -25.91
C GLU A 570 -12.82 -1.36 -25.24
N ASP A 571 -11.58 -0.96 -24.93
CA ASP A 571 -10.62 -1.82 -24.24
C ASP A 571 -11.09 -2.20 -22.82
N VAL A 572 -11.69 -1.26 -22.08
CA VAL A 572 -12.29 -1.54 -20.77
C VAL A 572 -13.42 -2.58 -20.88
N PHE A 573 -14.30 -2.45 -21.87
CA PHE A 573 -15.38 -3.41 -22.07
C PHE A 573 -14.86 -4.77 -22.56
N ARG A 574 -13.93 -4.80 -23.53
CA ARG A 574 -13.32 -6.03 -24.02
C ARG A 574 -12.74 -6.87 -22.88
N ARG A 575 -11.97 -6.24 -21.99
CA ARG A 575 -11.40 -6.88 -20.80
C ARG A 575 -12.47 -7.42 -19.86
N ARG A 576 -13.49 -6.62 -19.56
CA ARG A 576 -14.60 -7.01 -18.68
C ARG A 576 -15.43 -8.17 -19.25
N LEU A 577 -15.72 -8.14 -20.55
CA LEU A 577 -16.48 -9.17 -21.24
C LEU A 577 -15.69 -10.49 -21.26
N ALA A 578 -14.39 -10.44 -21.53
CA ALA A 578 -13.50 -11.61 -21.52
C ALA A 578 -13.41 -12.31 -20.16
N GLU A 579 -13.46 -11.56 -19.06
CA GLU A 579 -13.35 -12.10 -17.69
C GLU A 579 -14.68 -12.55 -17.07
N SER A 580 -15.78 -12.48 -17.80
CA SER A 580 -17.14 -12.75 -17.28
C SER A 580 -17.70 -14.13 -17.65
N LYS A 581 -18.58 -14.67 -16.77
CA LYS A 581 -19.33 -15.93 -17.01
C LYS A 581 -20.84 -15.70 -16.88
N PRO A 582 -21.68 -16.12 -17.85
CA PRO A 582 -21.37 -16.82 -19.10
C PRO A 582 -20.57 -15.96 -20.09
N SER A 583 -20.02 -16.57 -21.15
CA SER A 583 -19.30 -15.84 -22.20
C SER A 583 -20.23 -14.82 -22.86
N TYR A 584 -19.87 -13.54 -22.80
CA TYR A 584 -20.53 -12.47 -23.54
C TYR A 584 -19.98 -12.37 -24.97
N VAL A 585 -20.55 -11.47 -25.76
CA VAL A 585 -19.91 -11.00 -27.00
C VAL A 585 -18.54 -10.37 -26.68
N ALA A 586 -17.64 -10.36 -27.65
CA ALA A 586 -16.25 -9.94 -27.44
C ALA A 586 -16.09 -8.42 -27.34
N GLU A 587 -16.87 -7.66 -28.13
CA GLU A 587 -16.69 -6.22 -28.28
C GLU A 587 -17.94 -5.43 -27.84
N LEU A 588 -17.73 -4.21 -27.36
CA LEU A 588 -18.82 -3.30 -26.99
C LEU A 588 -19.75 -3.01 -28.19
N GLY A 589 -19.17 -2.87 -29.38
CA GLY A 589 -19.93 -2.61 -30.61
C GLY A 589 -20.95 -3.70 -30.93
N ASP A 590 -20.69 -4.96 -30.55
CA ASP A 590 -21.62 -6.06 -30.76
C ASP A 590 -22.84 -5.98 -29.81
N LEU A 591 -22.69 -5.31 -28.66
CA LEU A 591 -23.79 -5.09 -27.69
C LEU A 591 -24.66 -3.89 -28.06
N VAL A 592 -24.04 -2.75 -28.38
CA VAL A 592 -24.76 -1.47 -28.52
C VAL A 592 -24.79 -0.94 -29.95
N GLY A 593 -24.04 -1.53 -30.88
CA GLY A 593 -23.87 -1.05 -32.23
C GLY A 593 -23.00 0.20 -32.34
N SER A 594 -23.03 0.80 -33.52
CA SER A 594 -22.38 2.07 -33.85
C SER A 594 -23.40 3.05 -34.42
N SER A 595 -23.16 4.33 -34.19
CA SER A 595 -23.97 5.46 -34.62
C SER A 595 -23.08 6.60 -35.16
N SER A 596 -22.22 6.28 -36.12
CA SER A 596 -21.18 7.16 -36.66
C SER A 596 -21.68 8.44 -37.35
N ASP A 597 -22.99 8.58 -37.58
CA ASP A 597 -23.53 9.58 -38.51
C ASP A 597 -24.24 10.77 -37.80
N GLN A 598 -24.00 11.00 -36.50
CA GLN A 598 -24.71 12.07 -35.78
C GLN A 598 -24.09 13.45 -35.98
N ASN A 599 -24.61 14.22 -36.95
CA ASN A 599 -24.34 15.64 -37.09
C ASN A 599 -25.09 16.45 -36.01
N TYR A 600 -24.36 17.12 -35.11
CA TYR A 600 -24.96 17.91 -34.02
C TYR A 600 -25.86 19.05 -34.51
N ASN A 601 -25.59 19.64 -35.68
CA ASN A 601 -26.47 20.68 -36.25
C ASN A 601 -27.81 20.13 -36.70
N GLU A 602 -27.83 18.96 -37.32
CA GLU A 602 -29.06 18.28 -37.73
C GLU A 602 -29.87 17.86 -36.50
N LEU A 603 -29.19 17.35 -35.48
CA LEU A 603 -29.79 17.02 -34.19
C LEU A 603 -30.44 18.26 -33.55
N ALA A 604 -29.73 19.40 -33.54
CA ALA A 604 -30.22 20.65 -32.98
C ALA A 604 -31.44 21.20 -33.73
N ARG A 605 -31.46 21.12 -35.07
CA ARG A 605 -32.62 21.49 -35.89
C ARG A 605 -33.82 20.59 -35.57
N GLY A 606 -33.61 19.29 -35.46
CA GLY A 606 -34.64 18.35 -35.04
C GLY A 606 -35.23 18.66 -33.67
N ILE A 607 -34.39 19.01 -32.67
CA ILE A 607 -34.85 19.42 -31.33
C ILE A 607 -35.69 20.70 -31.40
N ARG A 608 -35.27 21.68 -32.22
CA ARG A 608 -36.02 22.92 -32.44
C ARG A 608 -37.40 22.64 -33.05
N GLU A 609 -37.50 21.65 -33.93
CA GLU A 609 -38.75 21.15 -34.50
C GLU A 609 -39.58 20.26 -33.53
N GLY A 610 -39.11 20.05 -32.30
CA GLY A 610 -39.79 19.24 -31.29
C GLY A 610 -39.50 17.74 -31.35
N LYS A 611 -38.58 17.30 -32.21
CA LYS A 611 -38.13 15.89 -32.26
C LYS A 611 -37.24 15.59 -31.06
N LYS A 612 -37.39 14.39 -30.49
CA LYS A 612 -36.48 13.91 -29.45
C LYS A 612 -35.32 13.15 -30.10
N PRO A 613 -34.06 13.50 -29.79
CA PRO A 613 -32.91 12.81 -30.35
C PRO A 613 -32.88 11.36 -29.85
N SER A 614 -32.68 10.43 -30.78
CA SER A 614 -32.44 9.02 -30.47
C SER A 614 -30.95 8.84 -30.18
N LEU A 615 -30.64 8.34 -28.98
CA LEU A 615 -29.27 8.19 -28.49
C LEU A 615 -28.97 6.70 -28.30
N GLY A 616 -27.91 6.21 -28.93
CA GLY A 616 -27.43 4.84 -28.79
C GLY A 616 -26.15 4.64 -29.62
N GLY A 617 -25.55 3.46 -29.54
CA GLY A 617 -24.25 3.18 -30.13
C GLY A 617 -23.09 3.58 -29.22
N LYS A 618 -21.91 3.03 -29.55
CA LYS A 618 -20.68 3.27 -28.79
C LYS A 618 -20.20 4.74 -28.85
N GLU A 619 -20.50 5.45 -29.92
CA GLU A 619 -20.17 6.87 -30.10
C GLU A 619 -21.02 7.77 -29.18
N ALA A 620 -22.29 7.39 -28.93
CA ALA A 620 -23.11 8.06 -27.93
C ALA A 620 -22.57 7.84 -26.51
N LEU A 621 -22.15 6.60 -26.17
CA LEU A 621 -21.49 6.32 -24.89
C LEU A 621 -20.18 7.11 -24.73
N CYS A 622 -19.40 7.23 -25.81
CA CYS A 622 -18.20 8.07 -25.86
C CYS A 622 -18.55 9.55 -25.59
N SER A 623 -19.59 10.08 -26.24
CA SER A 623 -20.05 11.46 -26.07
C SER A 623 -20.57 11.78 -24.66
N LEU A 624 -21.18 10.79 -24.00
CA LEU A 624 -21.68 10.84 -22.62
C LEU A 624 -20.57 10.79 -21.57
N CYS A 625 -19.46 10.10 -21.86
CA CYS A 625 -18.36 9.92 -20.92
C CYS A 625 -17.63 11.25 -20.71
N SER A 626 -17.50 11.67 -19.46
CA SER A 626 -16.76 12.86 -19.04
C SER A 626 -15.70 12.50 -18.00
N GLY A 627 -15.08 11.32 -18.20
CA GLY A 627 -14.13 10.70 -17.28
C GLY A 627 -14.79 9.67 -16.36
N ASP A 628 -16.11 9.65 -16.21
CA ASP A 628 -16.88 8.75 -15.36
C ASP A 628 -17.10 7.35 -15.95
N ILE A 629 -16.02 6.59 -16.16
CA ILE A 629 -16.07 5.26 -16.78
C ILE A 629 -17.02 4.27 -16.07
N HIS A 630 -17.10 4.34 -14.74
CA HIS A 630 -18.07 3.57 -13.94
C HIS A 630 -19.51 3.80 -14.39
N TYR A 631 -19.87 5.05 -14.71
CA TYR A 631 -21.21 5.39 -15.17
C TYR A 631 -21.50 4.73 -16.51
N VAL A 632 -20.53 4.72 -17.43
CA VAL A 632 -20.67 4.05 -18.73
C VAL A 632 -20.86 2.54 -18.55
N ILE A 633 -20.08 1.90 -17.68
CA ILE A 633 -20.22 0.46 -17.36
C ILE A 633 -21.62 0.17 -16.79
N GLY A 634 -22.05 0.94 -15.79
CA GLY A 634 -23.38 0.78 -15.18
C GLY A 634 -24.52 1.01 -16.17
N LEU A 635 -24.39 2.01 -17.04
CA LEU A 635 -25.36 2.33 -18.08
C LEU A 635 -25.53 1.19 -19.08
N VAL A 636 -24.43 0.57 -19.55
CA VAL A 636 -24.52 -0.60 -20.42
C VAL A 636 -25.15 -1.80 -19.69
N GLY A 637 -24.83 -1.99 -18.40
CA GLY A 637 -25.50 -2.98 -17.56
C GLY A 637 -27.02 -2.76 -17.46
N ASP A 638 -27.45 -1.50 -17.33
CA ASP A 638 -28.87 -1.13 -17.35
C ASP A 638 -29.51 -1.42 -18.71
N MET A 639 -28.84 -1.12 -19.82
CA MET A 639 -29.31 -1.46 -21.17
C MET A 639 -29.54 -2.96 -21.32
N VAL A 640 -28.60 -3.80 -20.87
CA VAL A 640 -28.73 -5.26 -20.89
C VAL A 640 -29.90 -5.73 -20.03
N ARG A 641 -30.05 -5.17 -18.83
CA ARG A 641 -31.15 -5.48 -17.91
C ARG A 641 -32.52 -5.13 -18.51
N LEU A 642 -32.64 -3.95 -19.13
CA LEU A 642 -33.87 -3.51 -19.78
C LEU A 642 -34.22 -4.34 -21.02
N ASN A 643 -33.22 -4.94 -21.68
CA ASN A 643 -33.39 -5.84 -22.82
C ASN A 643 -33.70 -7.30 -22.43
N GLY A 644 -34.17 -7.55 -21.20
CA GLY A 644 -34.52 -8.90 -20.72
C GLY A 644 -33.41 -9.65 -19.99
N GLY A 645 -32.27 -8.98 -19.73
CA GLY A 645 -31.16 -9.55 -18.96
C GLY A 645 -30.32 -10.57 -19.74
N PHE A 646 -29.44 -11.28 -19.03
CA PHE A 646 -28.41 -12.15 -19.62
C PHE A 646 -28.98 -13.27 -20.50
N ARG A 647 -30.10 -13.88 -20.09
CA ARG A 647 -30.74 -14.99 -20.83
C ARG A 647 -31.28 -14.58 -22.20
N ALA A 648 -31.55 -13.30 -22.41
CA ALA A 648 -32.01 -12.78 -23.70
C ALA A 648 -30.85 -12.62 -24.71
N ALA A 649 -29.61 -12.47 -24.22
CA ALA A 649 -28.41 -12.29 -25.02
C ALA A 649 -27.62 -13.61 -25.25
N GLU A 650 -27.85 -14.65 -24.44
CA GLU A 650 -27.23 -15.97 -24.61
C GLU A 650 -27.59 -16.61 -25.97
N GLY A 651 -26.58 -16.94 -26.78
CA GLY A 651 -26.72 -17.74 -28.00
C GLY A 651 -27.20 -17.00 -29.25
N ARG A 652 -27.30 -15.66 -29.23
CA ARG A 652 -27.89 -14.87 -30.33
C ARG A 652 -26.90 -14.15 -31.28
N GLY A 653 -25.59 -14.15 -31.00
CA GLY A 653 -24.61 -13.49 -31.88
C GLY A 653 -24.98 -12.03 -32.17
N SER A 654 -25.09 -11.63 -33.44
CA SER A 654 -25.51 -10.28 -33.87
C SER A 654 -26.97 -9.92 -33.54
N GLU A 655 -27.84 -10.90 -33.26
CA GLU A 655 -29.21 -10.65 -32.75
C GLU A 655 -29.24 -10.27 -31.26
N ALA A 656 -28.08 -10.25 -30.59
CA ALA A 656 -27.94 -9.80 -29.20
C ALA A 656 -27.80 -8.28 -29.06
N GLN A 657 -27.69 -7.53 -30.18
CA GLN A 657 -27.57 -6.08 -30.14
C GLN A 657 -28.82 -5.45 -29.49
N ILE A 658 -28.59 -4.55 -28.55
CA ILE A 658 -29.65 -3.88 -27.80
C ILE A 658 -30.33 -2.85 -28.71
N PRO A 659 -31.66 -2.87 -28.88
CA PRO A 659 -32.38 -1.87 -29.67
C PRO A 659 -32.11 -0.43 -29.23
N ILE A 660 -31.98 0.49 -30.19
CA ILE A 660 -31.62 1.90 -29.93
C ILE A 660 -32.64 2.60 -29.02
N GLU A 661 -33.90 2.19 -29.06
CA GLU A 661 -34.99 2.68 -28.22
C GLU A 661 -34.77 2.33 -26.75
N ILE A 662 -34.26 1.12 -26.47
CA ILE A 662 -33.89 0.67 -25.13
C ILE A 662 -32.66 1.42 -24.65
N GLN A 663 -31.66 1.61 -25.53
CA GLN A 663 -30.47 2.39 -25.20
C GLN A 663 -30.82 3.85 -24.84
N ASN A 664 -31.62 4.51 -25.69
CA ASN A 664 -32.08 5.88 -25.49
C ASN A 664 -32.88 6.03 -24.19
N ARG A 665 -33.73 5.04 -23.88
CA ARG A 665 -34.47 5.00 -22.62
C ARG A 665 -33.54 4.88 -21.41
N ALA A 666 -32.59 3.94 -21.43
CA ALA A 666 -31.62 3.76 -20.34
C ALA A 666 -30.80 5.05 -20.09
N ILE A 667 -30.32 5.69 -21.16
CA ILE A 667 -29.56 6.96 -21.08
C ILE A 667 -30.38 8.05 -20.36
N ARG A 668 -31.66 8.19 -20.71
CA ARG A 668 -32.55 9.22 -20.15
C ARG A 668 -32.94 8.92 -18.71
N GLU A 669 -33.22 7.65 -18.39
CA GLU A 669 -33.51 7.20 -17.02
C GLU A 669 -32.31 7.41 -16.10
N ALA A 670 -31.09 7.09 -16.55
CA ALA A 670 -29.86 7.26 -15.78
C ALA A 670 -29.57 8.74 -15.47
N ALA A 671 -29.77 9.64 -16.44
CA ALA A 671 -29.63 11.08 -16.22
C ALA A 671 -30.64 11.62 -15.18
N GLY A 672 -31.89 11.17 -15.23
CA GLY A 672 -32.91 11.50 -14.21
C GLY A 672 -32.58 10.92 -12.83
N GLY A 673 -32.06 9.69 -12.79
CA GLY A 673 -31.59 9.04 -11.56
C GLY A 673 -30.49 9.81 -10.85
N PHE A 674 -29.56 10.41 -11.59
CA PHE A 674 -28.54 11.28 -11.00
C PHE A 674 -29.13 12.50 -10.30
N LEU A 675 -30.06 13.22 -10.93
CA LEU A 675 -30.69 14.40 -10.32
C LEU A 675 -31.47 14.03 -9.06
N LYS A 676 -32.11 12.85 -9.05
CA LYS A 676 -32.76 12.30 -7.85
C LYS A 676 -31.76 12.04 -6.73
N ASN A 677 -30.58 11.48 -7.04
CA ASN A 677 -29.52 11.25 -6.06
C ASN A 677 -28.91 12.58 -5.56
N LEU A 678 -28.71 13.56 -6.45
CA LEU A 678 -28.23 14.89 -6.11
C LEU A 678 -29.18 15.59 -5.13
N ARG A 679 -30.50 15.45 -5.34
CA ARG A 679 -31.53 15.98 -4.44
C ARG A 679 -31.41 15.43 -3.01
N GLY A 680 -30.94 14.19 -2.87
CA GLY A 680 -30.76 13.52 -1.59
C GLY A 680 -29.58 14.03 -0.75
N ILE A 681 -28.73 14.92 -1.29
CA ILE A 681 -27.60 15.48 -0.54
C ILE A 681 -28.11 16.41 0.57
N PRO A 682 -27.71 16.19 1.84
CA PRO A 682 -28.15 17.03 2.94
C PRO A 682 -27.80 18.52 2.74
N LYS A 683 -28.68 19.40 3.23
CA LYS A 683 -28.56 20.88 3.28
C LYS A 683 -28.57 21.61 1.93
N CYS A 684 -27.99 21.07 0.88
CA CYS A 684 -27.84 21.77 -0.41
C CYS A 684 -28.46 21.06 -1.62
N GLY A 685 -28.84 19.77 -1.52
CA GLY A 685 -29.27 18.97 -2.67
C GLY A 685 -30.40 19.56 -3.52
N GLU A 686 -31.48 20.05 -2.89
CA GLU A 686 -32.59 20.73 -3.59
C GLU A 686 -32.15 21.98 -4.34
N GLN A 687 -31.24 22.76 -3.75
CA GLN A 687 -30.68 23.95 -4.39
C GLN A 687 -29.83 23.57 -5.59
N LEU A 688 -28.94 22.57 -5.44
CA LEU A 688 -28.09 22.10 -6.55
C LEU A 688 -28.93 21.61 -7.73
N VAL A 689 -30.01 20.87 -7.48
CA VAL A 689 -30.94 20.43 -8.53
C VAL A 689 -31.62 21.64 -9.19
N SER A 690 -32.09 22.60 -8.39
CA SER A 690 -32.74 23.82 -8.92
C SER A 690 -31.80 24.64 -9.82
N ILE A 691 -30.52 24.73 -9.45
CA ILE A 691 -29.47 25.38 -10.25
C ILE A 691 -29.33 24.67 -11.61
N VAL A 692 -29.20 23.35 -11.61
CA VAL A 692 -28.99 22.56 -12.85
C VAL A 692 -30.22 22.58 -13.75
N GLU A 693 -31.41 22.47 -13.18
CA GLU A 693 -32.67 22.58 -13.90
C GLU A 693 -32.82 23.95 -14.56
N ALA A 694 -32.52 25.03 -13.83
CA ALA A 694 -32.55 26.39 -14.37
C ALA A 694 -31.57 26.55 -15.55
N PHE A 695 -30.33 26.07 -15.41
CA PHE A 695 -29.34 26.11 -16.50
C PHE A 695 -29.81 25.31 -17.72
N GLY A 696 -30.30 24.09 -17.52
CA GLY A 696 -30.77 23.22 -18.59
C GLY A 696 -31.99 23.79 -19.32
N ASN A 697 -32.94 24.37 -18.59
CA ASN A 697 -34.13 25.03 -19.13
C ASN A 697 -33.77 26.25 -19.99
N VAL A 698 -32.87 27.11 -19.49
CA VAL A 698 -32.36 28.26 -20.23
C VAL A 698 -31.63 27.80 -21.50
N SER A 699 -30.73 26.83 -21.38
CA SER A 699 -29.96 26.29 -22.51
C SER A 699 -30.86 25.68 -23.58
N ASN A 700 -31.90 24.92 -23.19
CA ASN A 700 -32.86 24.35 -24.13
C ASN A 700 -33.68 25.44 -24.84
N SER A 701 -34.07 26.49 -24.12
CA SER A 701 -34.77 27.63 -24.72
C SER A 701 -33.89 28.38 -25.72
N HIS A 702 -32.60 28.54 -25.43
CA HIS A 702 -31.66 29.18 -26.36
C HIS A 702 -31.50 28.34 -27.63
N LEU A 703 -31.40 27.01 -27.53
CA LEU A 703 -31.38 26.14 -28.70
C LEU A 703 -32.63 26.28 -29.57
N LYS A 704 -33.80 26.41 -28.94
CA LYS A 704 -35.08 26.56 -29.65
C LYS A 704 -35.24 27.90 -30.36
N TYR A 705 -34.75 29.00 -29.77
CA TYR A 705 -35.11 30.35 -30.23
C TYR A 705 -33.93 31.24 -30.67
N LEU A 706 -32.68 30.83 -30.43
CA LEU A 706 -31.48 31.59 -30.82
C LEU A 706 -30.61 30.81 -31.79
N ASP A 707 -29.96 31.52 -32.69
CA ASP A 707 -28.94 30.97 -33.58
C ASP A 707 -27.53 31.20 -33.02
N SER A 708 -26.63 30.28 -33.36
CA SER A 708 -25.23 30.38 -32.99
C SER A 708 -24.56 31.49 -33.78
N LYS A 709 -23.76 32.30 -33.09
CA LYS A 709 -22.89 33.33 -33.67
C LYS A 709 -21.47 32.82 -33.91
N ASN A 710 -21.20 31.56 -33.55
CA ASN A 710 -19.87 30.96 -33.59
C ASN A 710 -19.66 30.06 -34.82
N GLU A 711 -20.68 29.91 -35.68
CA GLU A 711 -20.62 29.05 -36.86
C GLU A 711 -21.39 29.67 -38.02
N GLU A 712 -20.87 29.49 -39.24
CA GLU A 712 -21.52 29.95 -40.47
C GLU A 712 -22.83 29.19 -40.74
N GLY A 713 -23.78 29.86 -41.40
CA GLY A 713 -25.08 29.27 -41.73
C GLY A 713 -26.13 29.33 -40.61
N ALA A 714 -25.89 30.14 -39.56
CA ALA A 714 -26.79 30.40 -38.44
C ALA A 714 -27.47 29.14 -37.86
N PRO A 715 -26.72 28.07 -37.56
CA PRO A 715 -27.31 26.87 -36.96
C PRO A 715 -27.83 27.18 -35.54
N PRO A 716 -28.73 26.36 -34.97
CA PRO A 716 -29.25 26.60 -33.64
C PRO A 716 -28.18 26.75 -32.55
N LYS A 717 -28.36 27.63 -31.57
CA LYS A 717 -27.40 27.84 -30.48
C LYS A 717 -27.35 26.62 -29.55
N GLN A 718 -26.21 25.94 -29.46
CA GLN A 718 -26.04 24.69 -28.72
C GLN A 718 -25.21 24.91 -27.44
N ALA A 719 -25.79 25.61 -26.46
CA ALA A 719 -25.08 25.97 -25.24
C ALA A 719 -25.10 24.81 -24.21
N SER A 720 -23.92 24.27 -23.90
CA SER A 720 -23.73 23.21 -22.89
C SER A 720 -22.77 23.61 -21.76
N ARG A 721 -22.30 24.86 -21.77
CA ARG A 721 -21.41 25.43 -20.76
C ARG A 721 -21.81 26.85 -20.36
N ILE A 722 -21.35 27.27 -19.18
CA ILE A 722 -21.40 28.66 -18.70
C ILE A 722 -20.04 29.31 -18.93
N GLU A 723 -20.05 30.57 -19.34
CA GLU A 723 -18.85 31.39 -19.54
C GLU A 723 -19.09 32.80 -18.99
N PRO A 724 -18.49 33.17 -17.86
CA PRO A 724 -18.70 34.50 -17.31
C PRO A 724 -17.86 35.54 -18.07
N TYR A 725 -18.31 36.80 -18.09
CA TYR A 725 -17.56 37.89 -18.73
C TYR A 725 -16.31 38.30 -17.93
N GLU A 726 -16.38 38.14 -16.61
CA GLU A 726 -15.36 38.55 -15.64
C GLU A 726 -15.17 37.47 -14.55
N PRO A 727 -14.03 37.46 -13.85
CA PRO A 727 -13.81 36.57 -12.71
C PRO A 727 -14.88 36.73 -11.64
N PHE A 728 -15.29 35.62 -11.02
CA PHE A 728 -16.33 35.63 -9.99
C PHE A 728 -15.90 36.40 -8.73
N LYS A 729 -16.84 37.14 -8.15
CA LYS A 729 -16.77 37.66 -6.76
C LYS A 729 -18.02 37.17 -6.03
N LEU A 730 -17.98 35.95 -5.51
CA LEU A 730 -19.13 35.30 -4.88
C LEU A 730 -19.22 35.66 -3.40
N SER A 731 -20.44 35.86 -2.89
CA SER A 731 -20.68 35.80 -1.44
C SER A 731 -20.36 34.40 -0.90
N ILE A 732 -20.16 34.31 0.43
CA ILE A 732 -19.82 33.05 1.12
C ILE A 732 -20.80 31.93 0.76
N LYS A 733 -22.10 32.22 0.79
CA LYS A 733 -23.14 31.23 0.48
C LYS A 733 -23.14 30.81 -0.99
N ALA A 734 -22.90 31.74 -1.91
CA ALA A 734 -22.78 31.41 -3.33
C ALA A 734 -21.52 30.56 -3.60
N GLN A 735 -20.41 30.87 -2.94
CA GLN A 735 -19.18 30.07 -3.01
C GLN A 735 -19.39 28.64 -2.50
N GLU A 736 -20.15 28.45 -1.41
CA GLU A 736 -20.52 27.11 -0.92
C GLU A 736 -21.26 26.30 -2.01
N TYR A 737 -22.28 26.87 -2.66
CA TYR A 737 -22.99 26.17 -3.73
C TYR A 737 -22.10 25.91 -4.96
N TYR A 738 -21.25 26.86 -5.33
CA TYR A 738 -20.26 26.68 -6.39
C TYR A 738 -19.35 25.49 -6.13
N ASP A 739 -18.77 25.42 -4.93
CA ASP A 739 -17.86 24.34 -4.54
C ASP A 739 -18.58 22.98 -4.52
N GLU A 740 -19.83 22.90 -4.05
CA GLU A 740 -20.59 21.65 -4.09
C GLU A 740 -20.93 21.22 -5.52
N LEU A 741 -21.25 22.15 -6.43
CA LEU A 741 -21.47 21.82 -7.86
C LEU A 741 -20.23 21.18 -8.48
N LEU A 742 -19.03 21.67 -8.14
CA LEU A 742 -17.77 21.10 -8.60
C LEU A 742 -17.45 19.77 -7.91
N ARG A 743 -17.69 19.68 -6.59
CA ARG A 743 -17.44 18.47 -5.79
C ARG A 743 -18.26 17.28 -6.29
N TYR A 744 -19.53 17.49 -6.56
CA TYR A 744 -20.41 16.45 -7.12
C TYR A 744 -20.29 16.31 -8.65
N SER A 745 -19.35 17.04 -9.26
CA SER A 745 -19.08 17.06 -10.70
C SER A 745 -20.35 17.30 -11.52
N VAL A 746 -21.23 18.18 -11.03
CA VAL A 746 -22.39 18.65 -11.79
C VAL A 746 -21.90 19.48 -12.98
N PHE A 747 -20.92 20.34 -12.70
CA PHE A 747 -20.14 21.04 -13.70
C PHE A 747 -18.67 20.62 -13.62
N ILE A 748 -18.00 20.68 -14.77
CA ILE A 748 -16.56 20.49 -14.91
C ILE A 748 -15.95 21.84 -15.24
N GLU A 749 -15.10 22.34 -14.35
CA GLU A 749 -14.45 23.65 -14.47
C GLU A 749 -13.17 23.57 -15.32
N ASP A 750 -13.07 24.45 -16.33
CA ASP A 750 -11.82 24.79 -17.03
C ASP A 750 -11.45 26.24 -16.72
N PHE A 751 -10.42 26.44 -15.89
CA PHE A 751 -9.96 27.76 -15.45
C PHE A 751 -9.16 28.55 -16.49
N ARG A 752 -8.89 27.95 -17.67
CA ARG A 752 -8.07 28.53 -18.74
C ARG A 752 -8.90 29.27 -19.79
N GLY A 753 -10.17 29.52 -19.52
CA GLY A 753 -11.05 30.25 -20.42
C GLY A 753 -10.59 31.70 -20.61
N LYS A 754 -10.65 32.19 -21.85
CA LYS A 754 -10.59 33.63 -22.13
C LYS A 754 -12.01 34.10 -22.43
N SER A 755 -12.49 35.05 -21.65
CA SER A 755 -13.80 35.66 -21.90
C SER A 755 -13.76 36.50 -23.17
N ARG A 756 -14.92 36.90 -23.68
CA ARG A 756 -15.01 37.85 -24.80
C ARG A 756 -14.37 39.22 -24.51
N ARG A 757 -14.20 39.57 -23.22
CA ARG A 757 -13.53 40.79 -22.77
C ARG A 757 -12.02 40.61 -22.56
N GLY A 758 -11.47 39.44 -22.91
CA GLY A 758 -10.04 39.14 -22.76
C GLY A 758 -9.62 38.71 -21.34
N ASN A 759 -10.55 38.65 -20.38
CA ASN A 759 -10.27 38.22 -19.01
C ASN A 759 -10.08 36.69 -18.93
N VAL A 760 -9.19 36.24 -18.04
CA VAL A 760 -9.09 34.82 -17.70
C VAL A 760 -10.24 34.46 -16.78
N VAL A 761 -11.10 33.54 -17.21
CA VAL A 761 -12.34 33.18 -16.54
C VAL A 761 -12.57 31.66 -16.51
N PRO A 762 -13.24 31.14 -15.47
CA PRO A 762 -13.61 29.73 -15.43
C PRO A 762 -14.76 29.43 -16.39
N ARG A 763 -14.62 28.40 -17.22
CA ARG A 763 -15.70 27.82 -18.02
C ARG A 763 -16.27 26.61 -17.30
N LEU A 764 -17.59 26.56 -17.17
CA LEU A 764 -18.27 25.47 -16.46
C LEU A 764 -19.05 24.62 -17.45
N TYR A 765 -18.53 23.46 -17.78
CA TYR A 765 -19.19 22.52 -18.67
C TYR A 765 -20.20 21.68 -17.91
N LEU A 766 -21.44 21.62 -18.36
CA LEU A 766 -22.42 20.71 -17.79
C LEU A 766 -21.92 19.28 -17.99
N ARG A 767 -21.99 18.45 -16.95
CA ARG A 767 -21.57 17.06 -17.06
C ARG A 767 -22.33 16.36 -18.17
N ARG A 768 -21.59 15.65 -19.02
CA ARG A 768 -22.05 15.23 -20.34
C ARG A 768 -23.24 14.27 -20.29
N PHE A 769 -23.33 13.41 -19.28
CA PHE A 769 -24.48 12.52 -19.15
C PHE A 769 -25.81 13.23 -18.79
N LEU A 770 -25.78 14.51 -18.37
CA LEU A 770 -26.99 15.32 -18.13
C LEU A 770 -27.56 15.96 -19.41
N ILE A 771 -26.75 16.04 -20.48
CA ILE A 771 -27.15 16.64 -21.76
C ILE A 771 -28.45 16.03 -22.34
N PRO A 772 -28.65 14.69 -22.33
CA PRO A 772 -29.89 14.08 -22.79
C PRO A 772 -31.14 14.48 -21.99
N HIS A 773 -30.99 14.72 -20.69
CA HIS A 773 -32.11 15.07 -19.81
C HIS A 773 -32.73 16.42 -20.22
N PHE A 774 -31.88 17.39 -20.57
CA PHE A 774 -32.29 18.73 -21.00
C PHE A 774 -32.56 18.86 -22.49
N HIS A 775 -32.57 17.75 -23.24
CA HIS A 775 -32.75 17.74 -24.69
C HIS A 775 -31.77 18.71 -25.40
N LEU A 776 -30.51 18.61 -25.02
CA LEU A 776 -29.41 19.35 -25.62
C LEU A 776 -28.60 18.43 -26.55
N THR A 777 -27.68 19.01 -27.30
CA THR A 777 -26.70 18.27 -28.10
C THR A 777 -25.36 18.20 -27.38
N PHE A 778 -24.49 17.32 -27.87
CA PHE A 778 -23.14 17.13 -27.39
C PHE A 778 -22.14 18.18 -27.91
N SER A 779 -22.60 19.20 -28.64
CA SER A 779 -21.72 20.29 -29.07
C SER A 779 -21.19 21.10 -27.88
N MET A 780 -19.95 21.55 -27.97
CA MET A 780 -19.26 22.36 -26.95
C MET A 780 -18.99 23.80 -27.42
N ARG A 781 -19.51 24.19 -28.59
CA ARG A 781 -19.14 25.43 -29.27
C ARG A 781 -19.74 26.68 -28.60
N ASP A 782 -20.98 26.58 -28.11
CA ASP A 782 -21.72 27.72 -27.59
C ASP A 782 -21.76 27.71 -26.05
N SER A 783 -21.96 28.88 -25.46
CA SER A 783 -22.07 29.08 -24.02
C SER A 783 -23.27 29.95 -23.63
N ILE A 784 -23.67 29.83 -22.36
CA ILE A 784 -24.47 30.83 -21.68
C ILE A 784 -23.50 31.83 -21.06
N GLU A 785 -23.48 33.03 -21.62
CA GLU A 785 -22.60 34.12 -21.18
C GLU A 785 -23.27 34.93 -20.08
N LEU A 786 -22.59 35.11 -18.94
CA LEU A 786 -23.17 35.72 -17.73
C LEU A 786 -22.29 36.82 -17.14
N GLU A 787 -22.91 37.87 -16.63
CA GLU A 787 -22.23 38.82 -15.74
C GLU A 787 -22.03 38.19 -14.34
N PRO A 788 -21.03 38.62 -13.55
CA PRO A 788 -20.80 38.07 -12.21
C PRO A 788 -22.03 38.09 -11.30
N ALA A 789 -22.81 39.18 -11.33
CA ALA A 789 -24.05 39.30 -10.55
C ALA A 789 -25.14 38.32 -11.01
N ASP A 790 -25.21 38.03 -12.32
CA ASP A 790 -26.16 37.05 -12.86
C ASP A 790 -25.76 35.63 -12.49
N PHE A 791 -24.45 35.35 -12.43
CA PHE A 791 -23.95 34.06 -11.96
C PHE A 791 -24.18 33.87 -10.44
N GLU A 792 -24.02 34.91 -9.64
CA GLU A 792 -24.37 34.83 -8.21
C GLU A 792 -25.89 34.63 -8.01
N ALA A 793 -26.72 35.36 -8.77
CA ALA A 793 -28.17 35.16 -8.76
C ALA A 793 -28.55 33.74 -9.24
N PHE A 794 -27.86 33.19 -10.23
CA PHE A 794 -28.01 31.80 -10.68
C PHE A 794 -27.80 30.79 -9.54
N LEU A 795 -26.82 31.01 -8.67
CA LEU A 795 -26.53 30.12 -7.55
C LEU A 795 -27.51 30.30 -6.38
N LEU A 796 -27.93 31.53 -6.09
CA LEU A 796 -28.75 31.86 -4.91
C LEU A 796 -30.26 31.79 -5.18
N ASP A 797 -30.71 32.27 -6.34
CA ASP A 797 -32.12 32.22 -6.79
C ASP A 797 -32.22 31.73 -8.25
N PRO A 798 -32.09 30.39 -8.45
CA PRO A 798 -32.16 29.78 -9.78
C PRO A 798 -33.49 30.06 -10.51
N LYS A 799 -34.58 30.29 -9.76
CA LYS A 799 -35.90 30.57 -10.35
C LYS A 799 -35.94 31.97 -10.94
N ALA A 800 -35.44 32.98 -10.23
CA ALA A 800 -35.32 34.32 -10.77
C ALA A 800 -34.39 34.36 -11.99
N PHE A 801 -33.26 33.63 -11.93
CA PHE A 801 -32.36 33.46 -13.07
C PHE A 801 -33.08 32.84 -14.28
N GLU A 802 -33.81 31.74 -14.09
CA GLU A 802 -34.55 31.08 -15.16
C GLU A 802 -35.60 32.03 -15.75
N GLN A 803 -36.38 32.73 -14.92
CA GLN A 803 -37.38 33.70 -15.38
C GLN A 803 -36.78 34.84 -16.20
N LYS A 804 -35.55 35.28 -15.87
CA LYS A 804 -34.84 36.35 -16.56
C LYS A 804 -34.33 35.93 -17.94
N LEU A 805 -33.81 34.70 -18.07
CA LEU A 805 -33.03 34.28 -19.25
C LEU A 805 -33.69 33.22 -20.13
N ARG A 806 -34.73 32.53 -19.64
CA ARG A 806 -35.46 31.53 -20.40
C ARG A 806 -36.37 32.21 -21.42
N LEU A 807 -36.22 31.81 -22.67
CA LEU A 807 -37.03 32.31 -23.79
C LEU A 807 -38.28 31.44 -23.95
N ARG A 808 -39.43 32.06 -24.23
CA ARG A 808 -40.70 31.35 -24.51
C ARG A 808 -41.19 31.55 -25.93
N SER A 809 -40.66 32.55 -26.64
CA SER A 809 -41.02 32.89 -28.01
C SER A 809 -39.82 33.45 -28.81
N ALA A 810 -40.00 33.58 -30.12
CA ALA A 810 -39.04 34.29 -30.97
C ALA A 810 -38.97 35.80 -30.64
N GLU A 811 -40.07 36.42 -30.18
CA GLU A 811 -40.06 37.82 -29.74
C GLU A 811 -39.17 38.04 -28.51
N ASP A 812 -39.17 37.08 -27.56
CA ASP A 812 -38.27 37.12 -26.41
C ASP A 812 -36.81 37.07 -26.85
N ALA A 813 -36.51 36.26 -27.88
CA ALA A 813 -35.18 36.14 -28.46
C ALA A 813 -34.71 37.46 -29.07
N GLU A 814 -35.55 38.10 -29.90
CA GLU A 814 -35.24 39.42 -30.49
C GLU A 814 -35.00 40.49 -29.42
N ARG A 815 -35.80 40.51 -28.34
CA ARG A 815 -35.61 41.45 -27.22
C ARG A 815 -34.29 41.22 -26.49
N LEU A 816 -33.92 39.95 -26.26
CA LEU A 816 -32.65 39.61 -25.63
C LEU A 816 -31.46 40.03 -26.51
N GLU A 817 -31.53 39.77 -27.81
CA GLU A 817 -30.48 40.17 -28.75
C GLU A 817 -30.34 41.69 -28.88
N LYS A 818 -31.46 42.43 -28.91
CA LYS A 818 -31.43 43.90 -28.87
C LYS A 818 -30.75 44.42 -27.61
N ARG A 819 -31.11 43.91 -26.42
CA ARG A 819 -30.45 44.29 -25.15
C ARG A 819 -28.94 44.00 -25.16
N GLN A 820 -28.53 42.83 -25.67
CA GLN A 820 -27.11 42.48 -25.76
C GLN A 820 -26.34 43.40 -26.72
N ASN A 821 -26.97 43.78 -27.85
CA ASN A 821 -26.37 44.70 -28.82
C ASN A 821 -26.30 46.13 -28.28
N GLU A 822 -27.32 46.60 -27.57
CA GLU A 822 -27.33 47.91 -26.90
C GLU A 822 -26.23 48.00 -25.83
N PHE A 823 -26.04 46.95 -25.03
CA PHE A 823 -24.99 46.89 -24.02
C PHE A 823 -23.59 46.87 -24.65
N LYS A 824 -23.40 46.14 -25.76
CA LYS A 824 -22.16 46.18 -26.56
C LYS A 824 -21.86 47.58 -27.08
N ASN A 825 -22.87 48.26 -27.62
CA ASN A 825 -22.70 49.61 -28.16
C ASN A 825 -22.34 50.62 -27.07
N GLN A 826 -22.91 50.50 -25.86
CA GLN A 826 -22.56 51.35 -24.72
C GLN A 826 -21.11 51.11 -24.23
N LEU A 827 -20.63 49.87 -24.20
CA LEU A 827 -19.23 49.58 -23.83
C LEU A 827 -18.23 50.05 -24.89
N THR A 828 -18.58 49.97 -26.18
CA THR A 828 -17.69 50.44 -27.26
C THR A 828 -17.59 51.97 -27.27
N LEU A 829 -18.62 52.68 -26.81
CA LEU A 829 -18.60 54.13 -26.63
C LEU A 829 -17.73 54.55 -25.43
N GLN A 830 -17.75 53.81 -24.31
CA GLN A 830 -16.93 54.12 -23.13
C GLN A 830 -15.42 53.87 -23.33
N LEU A 831 -15.03 52.96 -24.24
CA LEU A 831 -13.61 52.72 -24.58
C LEU A 831 -13.03 53.75 -25.57
N ASN A 832 -13.87 54.55 -26.22
CA ASN A 832 -13.45 55.64 -27.11
C ASN A 832 -13.37 57.01 -26.41
N ASP A 833 -13.72 57.08 -25.13
CA ASP A 833 -13.75 58.30 -24.30
C ASP A 833 -12.59 58.37 -23.28
N GLU A 834 -11.52 57.58 -23.43
CA GLU A 834 -10.26 57.88 -22.73
C GLU A 834 -9.46 58.93 -23.54
N PRO A 835 -9.26 60.16 -23.03
CA PRO A 835 -8.38 61.11 -23.67
C PRO A 835 -6.94 60.65 -23.52
N GLU A 836 -6.17 60.67 -24.61
CA GLU A 836 -4.71 60.49 -24.60
C GLU A 836 -4.08 61.37 -23.49
N GLN A 837 -3.57 60.74 -22.44
CA GLN A 837 -2.61 61.32 -21.49
C GLN A 837 -1.55 60.31 -21.08
#